data_AF-A0AAD9MZN4-F1
#
_entry.id   AF-A0AAD9MZN4-F1
#
_cell.length_a   1.000
_cell.length_b   1.000
_cell.length_c   1.000
_cell.angle_alpha   90.00
_cell.angle_beta   90.00
_cell.angle_gamma   90.00
#
_symmetry.space_group_name_H-M   'P 1'
#
loop_
_entity.id
_entity.type
_entity.pdbx_description
1 polymer ?
#
loop_
_entity_poly.entity_id
_entity_poly.type
_entity_poly.pdbx_seq_one_letter_code
_entity_poly.pdbx_strand_id
1 'polypeptide(L)'
;MTPTIVLYSLCLVWSTEAGVIRINGIGGTFPADVFQYLGRAFERHRKEKTAVKFHYEVNDNLAGKTAIFFKTPHIIFGSTLTPMTPAEVAANPNVKVFPIIAGGIVLTYNVPGVSNLILTMETVVGIYNGTVTKWNDPEITIRNPGQLLPAIDIKPTFSSDWNVTYGSFSAGVKRSPEGDEEPIHWNSSVIHYYGRSNRGIIGLLYSNRYSIGYVSIGQTLSLNWNYARIVNQAGNIVNINTESTERVMENEFFKRNALNPEPSLINSDLPEAYPFLALNYLVVNVKDMTDCLSAREFYYFVEWMLISEEAEKLAKKLLYNVVIKVVGGVIMETVMSELTCDNGISVMQQANKNREHEAFLKKLKIRLALIFGLLACLGLLVGLTVYAINQRYKLKKSISARVWNISSDDIDIVWDRTKGWSGWPLGRSASQESGVTGVISELSDDGLSMTNCPYVEKLGRLKGNIISLRRFPYSDFNIRKKRSRMLIVIMKSRIIHGNLLRFHGICEMDSGLYLISDHIEKGSMTDVIQNNCYALDDNLKYTLALDVATGMAFLHTNGIVHGNLTSECCLMDYRWNVKVTNWEIYTLYNEGRMSKASPVQPIVWKQVDDDSVQERHKMWTAPELLRGELKEPNKKTDVYSFAIIVAEIFTREDPYGNLGDNMEPTEIINSIIRDDIRPDLSAVVCDNVIPVITSAWQKHPENRPTFTTLIRKMKKCNTTHKPVIESLLATVEGYANNLEELVHERTKELASVNESLENLLYQILPSSVARRLSKGQAVEPEHFSSATIFFSDIVGFTSLCAASTPIEVVNLLNDLYTMFDSVIDSLDVYKVETIGDSYMCISGVPIRNGENHAANIADLALEFMKIVDSFTIRHMPNRKLEMRAGKP
;
A
#
# COMPACT_ATOMS: atom_id res chain seq x y z
N MET A 1 -53.60 13.33 9.95
CA MET A 1 -52.86 13.56 11.22
C MET A 1 -52.07 12.31 11.52
N THR A 2 -50.76 12.46 11.62
CA THR A 2 -49.76 11.44 11.33
C THR A 2 -49.42 10.52 12.51
N PRO A 3 -49.28 9.19 12.32
CA PRO A 3 -48.85 8.25 13.36
C PRO A 3 -47.34 8.29 13.65
N THR A 4 -46.58 9.22 13.04
CA THR A 4 -45.13 9.38 13.24
C THR A 4 -44.74 10.05 14.56
N ILE A 5 -45.66 10.76 15.23
CA ILE A 5 -45.32 11.51 16.45
C ILE A 5 -45.33 10.63 17.72
N VAL A 6 -46.05 9.50 17.70
CA VAL A 6 -46.11 8.56 18.84
C VAL A 6 -44.89 7.64 18.90
N LEU A 7 -44.25 7.34 17.76
CA LEU A 7 -43.01 6.55 17.72
C LEU A 7 -41.76 7.35 18.13
N TYR A 8 -41.72 8.66 17.85
CA TYR A 8 -40.62 9.52 18.30
C TYR A 8 -40.66 9.80 19.81
N SER A 9 -41.83 9.86 20.42
CA SER A 9 -41.99 10.12 21.85
C SER A 9 -41.75 8.88 22.72
N LEU A 10 -41.86 7.66 22.19
CA LEU A 10 -41.50 6.41 22.90
C LEU A 10 -40.01 6.07 22.82
N CYS A 11 -39.26 6.55 21.82
CA CYS A 11 -37.80 6.41 21.76
C CYS A 11 -37.06 7.37 22.71
N LEU A 12 -37.66 8.51 23.07
CA LEU A 12 -37.05 9.51 23.97
C LEU A 12 -37.05 9.13 25.46
N VAL A 13 -37.67 8.00 25.83
CA VAL A 13 -37.67 7.50 27.23
C VAL A 13 -36.46 6.59 27.51
N TRP A 14 -35.58 6.34 26.52
CA TRP A 14 -34.46 5.38 26.64
C TRP A 14 -33.06 6.00 26.56
N SER A 15 -32.91 7.25 26.99
CA SER A 15 -31.58 7.80 27.33
C SER A 15 -31.70 8.83 28.44
N THR A 16 -31.86 8.39 29.68
CA THR A 16 -31.19 9.12 30.75
C THR A 16 -29.70 8.85 30.56
N GLU A 17 -28.92 9.86 30.18
CA GLU A 17 -27.47 9.80 30.32
C GLU A 17 -27.19 9.62 31.81
N ALA A 18 -27.02 8.38 32.24
CA ALA A 18 -26.44 8.08 33.53
C ALA A 18 -25.03 8.70 33.51
N GLY A 19 -24.73 9.54 34.51
CA GLY A 19 -23.43 10.16 34.65
C GLY A 19 -22.31 9.14 34.53
N VAL A 20 -21.24 9.51 33.83
CA VAL A 20 -20.10 8.62 33.57
C VAL A 20 -19.40 8.28 34.89
N ILE A 21 -19.39 7.00 35.26
CA ILE A 21 -18.71 6.51 36.47
C ILE A 21 -17.22 6.42 36.20
N ARG A 22 -16.38 6.90 37.14
CA ARG A 22 -14.92 6.96 36.96
C ARG A 22 -14.21 6.00 37.90
N ILE A 23 -13.39 5.13 37.34
CA ILE A 23 -12.44 4.32 38.10
C ILE A 23 -11.07 4.99 37.97
N ASN A 24 -10.62 5.68 39.02
CA ASN A 24 -9.29 6.29 39.03
C ASN A 24 -8.35 5.48 39.92
N GLY A 25 -7.20 5.11 39.38
CA GLY A 25 -6.09 4.58 40.16
C GLY A 25 -4.81 5.36 39.92
N ILE A 26 -3.83 5.15 40.80
CA ILE A 26 -2.54 5.83 40.76
C ILE A 26 -1.41 4.86 41.14
N GLY A 27 -0.24 5.01 40.53
CA GLY A 27 0.95 4.27 40.96
C GLY A 27 2.08 4.26 39.96
N GLY A 28 2.96 3.27 40.12
CA GLY A 28 4.21 3.17 39.38
C GLY A 28 4.09 3.04 37.86
N THR A 29 5.20 3.27 37.17
CA THR A 29 5.30 3.18 35.71
C THR A 29 5.27 1.75 35.16
N PHE A 30 5.54 0.73 35.97
CA PHE A 30 5.55 -0.67 35.54
C PHE A 30 4.22 -1.16 34.95
N PRO A 31 3.09 -1.14 35.68
CA PRO A 31 1.82 -1.66 35.19
C PRO A 31 1.08 -0.70 34.24
N ALA A 32 1.61 0.51 34.01
CA ALA A 32 0.88 1.60 33.38
C ALA A 32 0.29 1.24 32.01
N ASP A 33 1.10 0.65 31.12
CA ASP A 33 0.65 0.26 29.78
C ASP A 33 -0.44 -0.81 29.84
N VAL A 34 -0.30 -1.78 30.73
CA VAL A 34 -1.25 -2.88 30.92
C VAL A 34 -2.56 -2.36 31.48
N PHE A 35 -2.55 -1.53 32.52
CA PHE A 35 -3.78 -0.95 33.07
C PHE A 35 -4.47 0.01 32.11
N GLN A 36 -3.72 0.80 31.32
CA GLN A 36 -4.33 1.64 30.28
C GLN A 36 -4.97 0.79 29.17
N TYR A 37 -4.40 -0.37 28.84
CA TYR A 37 -4.94 -1.25 27.81
C TYR A 37 -6.15 -2.04 28.31
N LEU A 38 -6.04 -2.63 29.51
CA LEU A 38 -7.12 -3.36 30.18
C LEU A 38 -8.27 -2.43 30.56
N GLY A 39 -7.97 -1.23 31.06
CA GLY A 39 -8.98 -0.20 31.37
C GLY A 39 -9.83 0.16 30.15
N ARG A 40 -9.20 0.43 29.00
CA ARG A 40 -9.91 0.69 27.74
C ARG A 40 -10.72 -0.51 27.24
N ALA A 41 -10.25 -1.73 27.47
CA ALA A 41 -11.01 -2.93 27.15
C ALA A 41 -12.22 -3.09 28.09
N PHE A 42 -12.03 -2.83 29.39
CA PHE A 42 -13.09 -2.85 30.38
C PHE A 42 -14.17 -1.78 30.11
N GLU A 43 -13.80 -0.56 29.71
CA GLU A 43 -14.76 0.47 29.27
C GLU A 43 -15.66 -0.06 28.14
N ARG A 44 -15.08 -0.76 27.16
CA ARG A 44 -15.83 -1.38 26.06
C ARG A 44 -16.70 -2.54 26.55
N HIS A 45 -16.17 -3.36 27.45
CA HIS A 45 -16.89 -4.48 28.05
C HIS A 45 -18.14 -4.01 28.83
N ARG A 46 -18.07 -2.86 29.52
CA ARG A 46 -19.18 -2.29 30.30
C ARG A 46 -20.12 -1.40 29.48
N LYS A 47 -19.74 -0.94 28.29
CA LYS A 47 -20.46 0.08 27.48
C LYS A 47 -21.97 -0.16 27.33
N GLU A 48 -22.42 -1.40 27.17
CA GLU A 48 -23.86 -1.72 27.00
C GLU A 48 -24.67 -1.66 28.29
N LYS A 49 -23.98 -1.64 29.44
CA LYS A 49 -24.56 -1.74 30.78
C LYS A 49 -24.43 -0.42 31.54
N THR A 50 -23.22 0.11 31.60
CA THR A 50 -22.88 1.33 32.34
C THR A 50 -21.76 2.09 31.63
N ALA A 51 -21.89 3.41 31.51
CA ALA A 51 -20.83 4.26 30.99
C ALA A 51 -19.72 4.40 32.05
N VAL A 52 -18.61 3.70 31.85
CA VAL A 52 -17.43 3.72 32.72
C VAL A 52 -16.28 4.43 32.01
N LYS A 53 -15.49 5.21 32.76
CA LYS A 53 -14.20 5.75 32.36
C LYS A 53 -13.13 5.25 33.31
N PHE A 54 -12.08 4.64 32.77
CA PHE A 54 -10.95 4.14 33.52
C PHE A 54 -9.76 5.07 33.34
N HIS A 55 -9.20 5.54 34.45
CA HIS A 55 -8.02 6.40 34.47
C HIS A 55 -6.96 5.81 35.40
N TYR A 56 -5.74 5.71 34.90
CA TYR A 56 -4.59 5.32 35.70
C TYR A 56 -3.54 6.42 35.62
N GLU A 57 -3.34 7.12 36.73
CA GLU A 57 -2.34 8.17 36.88
C GLU A 57 -0.98 7.55 37.18
N VAL A 58 0.02 7.92 36.38
CA VAL A 58 1.36 7.37 36.45
C VAL A 58 2.25 8.29 37.27
N ASN A 59 2.77 7.79 38.39
CA ASN A 59 3.67 8.45 39.33
C ASN A 59 4.75 7.45 39.80
N ASP A 60 5.44 7.76 40.90
CA ASP A 60 6.42 6.85 41.49
C ASP A 60 5.78 5.57 42.06
N ASN A 61 6.61 4.55 42.34
CA ASN A 61 6.15 3.25 42.83
C ASN A 61 5.46 3.28 44.21
N LEU A 62 5.71 4.31 45.02
CA LEU A 62 5.13 4.48 46.36
C LEU A 62 3.86 5.32 46.32
N ALA A 63 3.63 6.12 45.27
CA ALA A 63 2.48 6.99 45.11
C ALA A 63 1.15 6.25 45.28
N GLY A 64 1.07 5.01 44.80
CA GLY A 64 -0.10 4.15 45.00
C GLY A 64 -0.40 3.87 46.47
N LYS A 65 0.62 3.51 47.27
CA LYS A 65 0.47 3.29 48.72
C LYS A 65 0.10 4.60 49.43
N THR A 66 0.86 5.66 49.16
CA THR A 66 0.66 6.99 49.73
C THR A 66 -0.75 7.50 49.50
N ALA A 67 -1.26 7.43 48.27
CA ALA A 67 -2.61 7.90 47.94
C ALA A 67 -3.71 7.17 48.73
N ILE A 68 -3.54 5.86 48.96
CA ILE A 68 -4.52 5.07 49.72
C ILE A 68 -4.38 5.29 51.23
N PHE A 69 -3.16 5.40 51.75
CA PHE A 69 -2.91 5.70 53.17
C PHE A 69 -3.48 7.07 53.56
N PHE A 70 -3.30 8.08 52.70
CA PHE A 70 -3.79 9.44 52.94
C PHE A 70 -5.18 9.73 52.38
N LYS A 71 -5.89 8.70 51.88
CA LYS A 71 -7.28 8.80 51.39
C LYS A 71 -7.46 9.91 50.34
N THR A 72 -6.58 9.97 49.35
CA THR A 72 -6.65 10.97 48.27
C THR A 72 -8.03 10.94 47.59
N PRO A 73 -8.73 12.08 47.49
CA PRO A 73 -10.07 12.13 46.89
C PRO A 73 -10.10 11.53 45.48
N HIS A 74 -11.19 10.82 45.17
CA HIS A 74 -11.46 10.19 43.88
C HIS A 74 -10.51 9.05 43.44
N ILE A 75 -9.45 8.74 44.19
CA ILE A 75 -8.58 7.59 43.95
C ILE A 75 -9.18 6.36 44.65
N ILE A 76 -9.43 5.30 43.87
CA ILE A 76 -10.09 4.08 44.35
C ILE A 76 -9.07 2.98 44.64
N PHE A 77 -7.99 2.93 43.85
CA PHE A 77 -6.94 1.95 44.03
C PHE A 77 -5.56 2.55 43.78
N GLY A 78 -4.59 2.08 44.57
CA GLY A 78 -3.17 2.31 44.35
C GLY A 78 -2.55 1.12 43.65
N SER A 79 -1.40 1.33 43.01
CA SER A 79 -0.58 0.25 42.48
C SER A 79 0.87 0.40 42.90
N THR A 80 1.50 -0.72 43.25
CA THR A 80 2.88 -0.74 43.73
C THR A 80 3.55 -2.08 43.42
N LEU A 81 4.86 -2.06 43.22
CA LEU A 81 5.73 -3.24 43.15
C LEU A 81 6.19 -3.72 44.52
N THR A 82 5.88 -2.97 45.58
CA THR A 82 6.35 -3.25 46.93
C THR A 82 5.21 -3.59 47.87
N PRO A 83 5.26 -4.75 48.54
CA PRO A 83 4.26 -5.10 49.55
C PRO A 83 4.33 -4.11 50.72
N MET A 84 3.35 -4.19 51.61
CA MET A 84 3.37 -3.43 52.86
C MET A 84 4.35 -4.05 53.84
N THR A 85 5.17 -3.23 54.48
CA THR A 85 5.98 -3.62 55.63
C THR A 85 5.07 -3.95 56.84
N PRO A 86 5.52 -4.77 57.80
CA PRO A 86 4.74 -5.05 59.01
C PRO A 86 4.29 -3.79 59.77
N ALA A 87 5.12 -2.73 59.77
CA ALA A 87 4.78 -1.44 60.35
C ALA A 87 3.68 -0.71 59.57
N GLU A 88 3.73 -0.72 58.22
CA GLU A 88 2.67 -0.14 57.37
C GLU A 88 1.34 -0.89 57.54
N VAL A 89 1.37 -2.22 57.65
CA VAL A 89 0.19 -3.06 57.92
C VAL A 89 -0.44 -2.71 59.26
N ALA A 90 0.38 -2.59 60.31
CA ALA A 90 -0.10 -2.23 61.65
C ALA A 90 -0.70 -0.82 61.70
N ALA A 91 -0.12 0.13 60.97
CA ALA A 91 -0.62 1.51 60.89
C ALA A 91 -1.89 1.65 60.04
N ASN A 92 -2.13 0.75 59.09
CA ASN A 92 -3.22 0.84 58.11
C ASN A 92 -4.03 -0.47 58.02
N PRO A 93 -4.74 -0.89 59.09
CA PRO A 93 -5.40 -2.20 59.15
C PRO A 93 -6.52 -2.40 58.11
N ASN A 94 -7.11 -1.32 57.61
CA ASN A 94 -8.16 -1.34 56.58
C ASN A 94 -7.59 -1.37 55.16
N VAL A 95 -6.27 -1.27 54.99
CA VAL A 95 -5.63 -1.30 53.67
C VAL A 95 -5.18 -2.71 53.39
N LYS A 96 -5.61 -3.24 52.23
CA LYS A 96 -5.22 -4.56 51.74
C LYS A 96 -4.34 -4.38 50.51
N VAL A 97 -3.32 -5.21 50.41
CA VAL A 97 -2.42 -5.29 49.26
C VAL A 97 -2.44 -6.71 48.74
N PHE A 98 -2.63 -6.86 47.43
CA PHE A 98 -2.73 -8.17 46.79
C PHE A 98 -2.19 -8.13 45.36
N PRO A 99 -1.57 -9.23 44.89
CA PRO A 99 -0.97 -9.25 43.57
C PRO A 99 -2.03 -9.31 42.48
N ILE A 100 -1.82 -8.62 41.36
CA ILE A 100 -2.78 -8.60 40.25
C ILE A 100 -2.18 -8.96 38.89
N ILE A 101 -0.96 -8.52 38.60
CA ILE A 101 -0.26 -8.84 37.36
C ILE A 101 1.22 -9.10 37.63
N ALA A 102 1.78 -10.06 36.90
CA ALA A 102 3.21 -10.32 36.84
C ALA A 102 3.72 -9.96 35.44
N GLY A 103 4.94 -9.47 35.37
CA GLY A 103 5.62 -9.19 34.11
C GLY A 103 7.11 -9.04 34.36
N GLY A 104 7.90 -8.93 33.30
CA GLY A 104 9.34 -8.80 33.47
C GLY A 104 9.86 -7.40 33.23
N ILE A 105 11.01 -7.18 33.85
CA ILE A 105 11.81 -5.98 33.73
C ILE A 105 12.99 -6.33 32.84
N VAL A 106 13.21 -5.55 31.80
CA VAL A 106 14.23 -5.84 30.80
C VAL A 106 15.29 -4.76 30.77
N LEU A 107 16.52 -5.18 30.52
CA LEU A 107 17.67 -4.29 30.37
C LEU A 107 17.74 -3.86 28.91
N THR A 108 17.29 -2.64 28.63
CA THR A 108 17.36 -2.01 27.33
C THR A 108 18.67 -1.23 27.17
N TYR A 109 19.21 -1.17 25.96
CA TYR A 109 20.51 -0.53 25.70
C TYR A 109 20.52 0.18 24.35
N ASN A 110 21.46 1.11 24.19
CA ASN A 110 21.78 1.76 22.92
C ASN A 110 23.27 1.60 22.64
N VAL A 111 23.64 0.50 21.99
CA VAL A 111 25.01 0.25 21.53
C VAL A 111 24.95 0.04 20.02
N PRO A 112 25.38 1.04 19.22
CA PRO A 112 25.31 0.94 17.76
C PRO A 112 25.98 -0.33 17.23
N GLY A 113 25.29 -1.08 16.38
CA GLY A 113 25.79 -2.33 15.80
C GLY A 113 25.57 -3.58 16.67
N VAL A 114 24.98 -3.45 17.87
CA VAL A 114 24.70 -4.57 18.78
C VAL A 114 23.19 -4.73 18.93
N SER A 115 22.68 -5.94 18.66
CA SER A 115 21.23 -6.24 18.72
C SER A 115 20.87 -7.47 19.56
N ASN A 116 21.85 -8.28 19.96
CA ASN A 116 21.64 -9.58 20.59
C ASN A 116 22.49 -9.76 21.86
N LEU A 117 22.65 -8.69 22.64
CA LEU A 117 23.45 -8.67 23.87
C LEU A 117 22.95 -9.70 24.88
N ILE A 118 23.89 -10.45 25.45
CA ILE A 118 23.67 -11.42 26.53
C ILE A 118 24.41 -10.93 27.77
N LEU A 119 23.72 -10.86 28.91
CA LEU A 119 24.31 -10.46 30.20
C LEU A 119 24.00 -11.54 31.26
N THR A 120 24.80 -11.58 32.32
CA THR A 120 24.47 -12.35 33.54
C THR A 120 23.99 -11.40 34.64
N MET A 121 23.39 -11.95 35.70
CA MET A 121 22.99 -11.17 36.87
C MET A 121 24.18 -10.43 37.49
N GLU A 122 25.33 -11.10 37.58
CA GLU A 122 26.58 -10.55 38.11
C GLU A 122 27.07 -9.36 37.27
N THR A 123 27.06 -9.49 35.94
CA THR A 123 27.45 -8.40 35.04
C THR A 123 26.49 -7.21 35.14
N VAL A 124 25.19 -7.44 35.25
CA VAL A 124 24.20 -6.36 35.44
C VAL A 124 24.46 -5.62 36.76
N VAL A 125 24.67 -6.36 37.85
CA VAL A 125 25.03 -5.77 39.15
C VAL A 125 26.37 -5.01 39.05
N GLY A 126 27.35 -5.58 38.34
CA GLY A 126 28.66 -5.00 38.09
C GLY A 126 28.62 -3.66 37.34
N ILE A 127 27.70 -3.52 36.38
CA ILE A 127 27.50 -2.27 35.64
C ILE A 127 26.98 -1.17 36.59
N TYR A 128 26.03 -1.51 37.47
CA TYR A 128 25.37 -0.55 38.34
C TYR A 128 26.11 -0.30 39.67
N ASN A 129 27.10 -1.11 40.03
CA ASN A 129 28.00 -0.86 41.18
C ASN A 129 29.34 -0.24 40.75
N GLY A 130 29.67 -0.27 39.46
CA GLY A 130 30.88 0.31 38.87
C GLY A 130 32.08 -0.64 38.75
N THR A 131 31.93 -1.96 38.98
CA THR A 131 32.99 -2.94 38.71
C THR A 131 33.13 -3.27 37.24
N VAL A 132 32.05 -3.18 36.46
CA VAL A 132 32.04 -3.33 35.00
C VAL A 132 31.79 -1.97 34.36
N THR A 133 32.83 -1.37 33.78
CA THR A 133 32.78 0.04 33.34
C THR A 133 32.77 0.23 31.82
N LYS A 134 33.16 -0.78 31.03
CA LYS A 134 33.29 -0.67 29.56
C LYS A 134 32.54 -1.79 28.84
N TRP A 135 32.05 -1.51 27.63
CA TRP A 135 31.28 -2.50 26.85
C TRP A 135 32.11 -3.72 26.43
N ASN A 136 33.43 -3.58 26.26
CA ASN A 136 34.35 -4.67 25.91
C ASN A 136 34.93 -5.42 27.12
N ASP A 137 34.33 -5.25 28.31
CA ASP A 137 34.78 -5.93 29.52
C ASP A 137 34.81 -7.47 29.31
N PRO A 138 35.83 -8.19 29.83
CA PRO A 138 35.90 -9.66 29.75
C PRO A 138 34.63 -10.38 30.20
N GLU A 139 33.93 -9.88 31.22
CA GLU A 139 32.69 -10.50 31.72
C GLU A 139 31.53 -10.40 30.71
N ILE A 140 31.49 -9.32 29.92
CA ILE A 140 30.49 -9.14 28.85
C ILE A 140 30.92 -9.92 27.60
N THR A 141 32.18 -9.78 27.19
CA THR A 141 32.67 -10.32 25.91
C THR A 141 32.67 -11.85 25.87
N ILE A 142 32.98 -12.52 26.99
CA ILE A 142 32.97 -14.00 27.07
C ILE A 142 31.59 -14.60 26.77
N ARG A 143 30.51 -13.86 27.04
CA ARG A 143 29.12 -14.28 26.77
C ARG A 143 28.58 -13.82 25.42
N ASN A 144 29.34 -13.00 24.68
CA ASN A 144 28.94 -12.44 23.40
C ASN A 144 29.99 -12.70 22.30
N PRO A 145 30.37 -13.97 22.05
CA PRO A 145 31.37 -14.29 21.04
C PRO A 145 30.90 -13.85 19.66
N GLY A 146 31.78 -13.18 18.91
CA GLY A 146 31.50 -12.69 17.56
C GLY A 146 30.78 -11.34 17.49
N GLN A 147 30.42 -10.72 18.61
CA GLN A 147 29.93 -9.33 18.62
C GLN A 147 31.10 -8.35 18.86
N LEU A 148 31.20 -7.34 18.01
CA LEU A 148 32.18 -6.26 18.17
C LEU A 148 31.70 -5.27 19.23
N LEU A 149 32.05 -5.55 20.49
CA LEU A 149 31.74 -4.67 21.62
C LEU A 149 32.80 -3.56 21.74
N PRO A 150 32.41 -2.28 21.79
CA PRO A 150 33.34 -1.17 21.77
C PRO A 150 34.09 -1.01 23.09
N ALA A 151 35.32 -0.51 23.05
CA ALA A 151 36.10 -0.13 24.24
C ALA A 151 35.67 1.24 24.81
N ILE A 152 34.37 1.44 24.98
CA ILE A 152 33.75 2.70 25.40
C ILE A 152 33.07 2.49 26.76
N ASP A 153 33.09 3.54 27.59
CA ASP A 153 32.46 3.53 28.90
C ASP A 153 30.94 3.31 28.79
N ILE A 154 30.42 2.44 29.66
CA ILE A 154 29.00 2.18 29.82
C ILE A 154 28.40 3.38 30.56
N LYS A 155 27.23 3.84 30.10
CA LYS A 155 26.48 4.93 30.74
C LYS A 155 25.17 4.40 31.34
N PRO A 156 25.18 3.94 32.60
CA PRO A 156 23.97 3.44 33.24
C PRO A 156 22.95 4.56 33.46
N THR A 157 21.69 4.23 33.20
CA THR A 157 20.54 5.08 33.47
C THR A 157 19.75 4.53 34.66
N PHE A 158 19.20 5.44 35.45
CA PHE A 158 18.42 5.11 36.64
C PHE A 158 17.02 5.72 36.57
N SER A 159 16.02 4.95 36.96
CA SER A 159 14.66 5.43 37.10
C SER A 159 14.35 5.78 38.55
N SER A 160 14.01 7.05 38.82
CA SER A 160 13.64 7.51 40.17
C SER A 160 12.43 6.76 40.75
N ASP A 161 11.51 6.31 39.91
CA ASP A 161 10.31 5.59 40.34
C ASP A 161 10.61 4.19 40.92
N TRP A 162 11.82 3.66 40.70
CA TRP A 162 12.16 2.26 40.98
C TRP A 162 13.14 2.10 42.15
N ASN A 163 13.29 3.15 42.97
CA ASN A 163 14.19 3.16 44.13
C ASN A 163 13.97 1.98 45.11
N VAL A 164 12.79 1.35 45.08
CA VAL A 164 12.41 0.27 46.01
C VAL A 164 12.54 -1.14 45.40
N THR A 165 12.71 -1.29 44.08
CA THR A 165 13.06 -2.57 43.42
C THR A 165 14.55 -2.94 43.60
N TYR A 166 15.28 -2.07 44.28
CA TYR A 166 16.69 -2.15 44.64
C TYR A 166 17.12 -3.48 45.29
N GLY A 167 16.38 -3.96 46.30
CA GLY A 167 16.70 -5.24 46.94
C GLY A 167 16.32 -6.45 46.09
N SER A 168 15.39 -6.26 45.15
CA SER A 168 14.86 -7.31 44.31
C SER A 168 15.88 -7.72 43.23
N PHE A 169 16.49 -6.77 42.53
CA PHE A 169 17.45 -7.06 41.45
C PHE A 169 18.76 -7.71 41.92
N SER A 170 19.19 -7.43 43.16
CA SER A 170 20.40 -8.00 43.75
C SER A 170 20.15 -9.15 44.73
N ALA A 171 18.89 -9.55 44.94
CA ALA A 171 18.51 -10.66 45.84
C ALA A 171 19.17 -12.02 45.49
N GLY A 172 19.65 -12.18 44.26
CA GLY A 172 20.33 -13.40 43.78
C GLY A 172 21.86 -13.32 43.73
N VAL A 173 22.48 -12.15 43.95
CA VAL A 173 23.93 -11.94 43.80
C VAL A 173 24.53 -11.61 45.17
N LYS A 174 25.22 -12.59 45.77
CA LYS A 174 25.87 -12.45 47.08
C LYS A 174 27.25 -11.79 46.95
N ARG A 175 27.64 -11.05 48.00
CA ARG A 175 28.92 -10.33 48.08
C ARG A 175 30.15 -11.25 48.10
N SER A 176 29.97 -12.51 48.51
CA SER A 176 30.99 -13.56 48.56
C SER A 176 30.34 -14.95 48.39
N PRO A 177 31.06 -15.95 47.81
CA PRO A 177 30.63 -17.35 47.84
C PRO A 177 30.46 -17.92 49.25
N GLU A 178 31.13 -17.34 50.26
CA GLU A 178 31.21 -17.89 51.62
C GLU A 178 30.45 -17.10 52.71
N GLY A 179 29.80 -15.98 52.39
CA GLY A 179 28.88 -15.32 53.34
C GLY A 179 28.98 -13.80 53.39
N ASP A 180 27.87 -13.15 53.00
CA ASP A 180 27.19 -12.06 53.71
C ASP A 180 25.78 -12.02 53.11
N GLU A 181 24.74 -11.98 53.94
CA GLU A 181 23.33 -12.00 53.50
C GLU A 181 22.86 -10.65 52.92
N GLU A 182 23.74 -9.65 52.85
CA GLU A 182 23.39 -8.32 52.36
C GLU A 182 23.46 -8.23 50.82
N PRO A 183 22.36 -7.86 50.14
CA PRO A 183 22.35 -7.66 48.70
C PRO A 183 23.31 -6.54 48.28
N ILE A 184 24.01 -6.70 47.15
CA ILE A 184 24.88 -5.64 46.61
C ILE A 184 24.03 -4.46 46.14
N HIS A 185 24.34 -3.28 46.66
CA HIS A 185 23.62 -2.04 46.41
C HIS A 185 24.21 -1.28 45.22
N TRP A 186 23.35 -0.69 44.39
CA TRP A 186 23.82 0.17 43.29
C TRP A 186 24.57 1.39 43.82
N ASN A 187 25.66 1.72 43.15
CA ASN A 187 26.44 2.90 43.47
C ASN A 187 25.84 4.09 42.73
N SER A 188 25.14 4.96 43.46
CA SER A 188 24.51 6.15 42.88
C SER A 188 25.51 7.07 42.15
N SER A 189 26.79 7.02 42.50
CA SER A 189 27.86 7.79 41.85
C SER A 189 28.21 7.30 40.43
N VAL A 190 27.76 6.09 40.05
CA VAL A 190 28.02 5.48 38.73
C VAL A 190 26.90 5.80 37.72
N ILE A 191 25.74 6.26 38.21
CA ILE A 191 24.59 6.58 37.37
C ILE A 191 24.86 7.88 36.59
N HIS A 192 24.67 7.81 35.26
CA HIS A 192 24.91 8.95 34.37
C HIS A 192 23.65 9.77 34.09
N TYR A 193 22.51 9.10 33.89
CA TYR A 193 21.26 9.76 33.52
C TYR A 193 20.09 9.30 34.38
N TYR A 194 19.22 10.25 34.72
CA TYR A 194 18.05 10.02 35.57
C TYR A 194 16.76 10.22 34.79
N GLY A 195 15.92 9.19 34.73
CA GLY A 195 14.58 9.24 34.15
C GLY A 195 13.49 9.13 35.23
N ARG A 196 12.36 9.82 35.01
CA ARG A 196 11.16 9.75 35.87
C ARG A 196 10.08 8.80 35.34
N SER A 197 10.36 8.06 34.26
CA SER A 197 9.43 7.06 33.72
C SER A 197 10.11 6.13 32.74
N ASN A 198 9.48 4.98 32.47
CA ASN A 198 9.95 4.04 31.44
C ASN A 198 10.14 4.72 30.06
N ARG A 199 9.23 5.62 29.65
CA ARG A 199 9.40 6.41 28.42
C ARG A 199 10.55 7.39 28.51
N GLY A 200 10.71 8.04 29.67
CA GLY A 200 11.84 8.93 29.92
C GLY A 200 13.18 8.21 29.80
N ILE A 201 13.30 7.01 30.37
CA ILE A 201 14.50 6.17 30.25
C ILE A 201 14.77 5.81 28.78
N ILE A 202 13.78 5.33 28.04
CA ILE A 202 13.99 5.00 26.60
C ILE A 202 14.38 6.24 25.80
N GLY A 203 13.80 7.42 26.09
CA GLY A 203 14.20 8.69 25.46
C GLY A 203 15.65 9.08 25.78
N LEU A 204 16.10 8.86 27.01
CA LEU A 204 17.50 9.06 27.41
C LEU A 204 18.43 8.08 26.69
N LEU A 205 18.04 6.81 26.58
CA LEU A 205 18.81 5.80 25.86
C LEU A 205 18.91 6.13 24.37
N TYR A 206 17.81 6.55 23.74
CA TYR A 206 17.79 7.01 22.35
C TYR A 206 18.78 8.15 22.11
N SER A 207 18.78 9.15 23.01
CA SER A 207 19.59 10.37 22.86
C SER A 207 21.07 10.15 23.19
N ASN A 208 21.40 9.13 23.98
CA ASN A 208 22.75 8.90 24.48
C ASN A 208 23.26 7.52 24.03
N ARG A 209 24.18 7.49 23.06
CA ARG A 209 24.86 6.24 22.68
C ARG A 209 25.67 5.67 23.85
N TYR A 210 25.84 4.35 23.82
CA TYR A 210 26.58 3.53 24.78
C TYR A 210 25.95 3.53 26.18
N SER A 211 24.63 3.66 26.24
CA SER A 211 23.85 3.70 27.47
C SER A 211 23.03 2.43 27.69
N ILE A 212 22.69 2.15 28.95
CA ILE A 212 21.89 1.00 29.37
C ILE A 212 20.91 1.41 30.46
N GLY A 213 19.72 0.82 30.47
CA GLY A 213 18.65 1.11 31.43
C GLY A 213 17.75 -0.09 31.62
N TYR A 214 16.99 -0.10 32.72
CA TYR A 214 15.96 -1.11 32.96
C TYR A 214 14.58 -0.47 32.85
N VAL A 215 13.67 -1.14 32.16
CA VAL A 215 12.28 -0.69 31.96
C VAL A 215 11.33 -1.88 31.92
N SER A 216 10.03 -1.63 31.99
CA SER A 216 9.04 -2.71 31.84
C SER A 216 9.03 -3.28 30.42
N ILE A 217 8.79 -4.59 30.29
CA ILE A 217 8.71 -5.26 28.98
C ILE A 217 7.61 -4.66 28.08
N GLY A 218 6.46 -4.32 28.65
CA GLY A 218 5.34 -3.75 27.90
C GLY A 218 5.71 -2.46 27.15
N GLN A 219 6.51 -1.60 27.79
CA GLN A 219 6.95 -0.35 27.19
C GLN A 219 8.01 -0.58 26.10
N THR A 220 8.91 -1.55 26.30
CA THR A 220 9.94 -1.94 25.32
C THR A 220 9.32 -2.49 24.04
N LEU A 221 8.33 -3.39 24.17
CA LEU A 221 7.61 -3.96 23.03
C LEU A 221 6.80 -2.90 22.28
N SER A 222 6.12 -2.01 23.01
CA SER A 222 5.30 -0.95 22.41
C SER A 222 6.11 0.03 21.56
N LEU A 223 7.41 0.17 21.83
CA LEU A 223 8.34 1.04 21.09
C LEU A 223 9.27 0.27 20.15
N ASN A 224 9.09 -1.05 20.02
CA ASN A 224 9.95 -1.93 19.22
C ASN A 224 11.45 -1.74 19.51
N TRP A 225 11.82 -1.65 20.80
CA TRP A 225 13.18 -1.38 21.24
C TRP A 225 13.92 -2.65 21.66
N ASN A 226 15.25 -2.67 21.50
CA ASN A 226 16.08 -3.83 21.83
C ASN A 226 16.31 -3.96 23.35
N TYR A 227 16.38 -5.20 23.83
CA TYR A 227 16.74 -5.50 25.21
C TYR A 227 17.68 -6.71 25.29
N ALA A 228 18.43 -6.79 26.38
CA ALA A 228 19.42 -7.82 26.63
C ALA A 228 18.77 -9.12 27.07
N ARG A 229 19.32 -10.23 26.63
CA ARG A 229 18.98 -11.58 27.11
C ARG A 229 19.77 -11.87 28.36
N ILE A 230 19.14 -12.48 29.35
CA ILE A 230 19.78 -12.68 30.66
C ILE A 230 19.98 -14.17 30.89
N VAL A 231 21.17 -14.53 31.37
CA VAL A 231 21.47 -15.88 31.87
C VAL A 231 20.81 -16.04 33.24
N ASN A 232 19.97 -17.05 33.40
CA ASN A 232 19.28 -17.32 34.67
C ASN A 232 20.13 -18.15 35.63
N GLN A 233 19.61 -18.39 36.84
CA GLN A 233 20.29 -19.15 37.89
C GLN A 233 20.67 -20.58 37.45
N ALA A 234 19.88 -21.19 36.56
CA ALA A 234 20.17 -22.52 36.01
C ALA A 234 21.26 -22.50 34.90
N GLY A 235 21.80 -21.33 34.56
CA GLY A 235 22.80 -21.15 33.51
C GLY A 235 22.23 -21.06 32.10
N ASN A 236 20.91 -20.98 31.94
CA ASN A 236 20.24 -20.92 30.64
C ASN A 236 20.06 -19.47 30.17
N ILE A 237 20.19 -19.24 28.87
CA ILE A 237 19.85 -17.95 28.25
C ILE A 237 18.34 -17.94 28.02
N VAL A 238 17.61 -17.14 28.79
CA VAL A 238 16.14 -17.12 28.74
C VAL A 238 15.63 -15.78 28.22
N ASN A 239 14.74 -15.83 27.23
CA ASN A 239 13.96 -14.68 26.80
C ASN A 239 12.68 -14.60 27.62
N ILE A 240 12.28 -13.38 27.98
CA ILE A 240 10.99 -13.17 28.62
C ILE A 240 9.85 -13.63 27.71
N ASN A 241 8.95 -14.42 28.27
CA ASN A 241 7.74 -14.88 27.63
C ASN A 241 6.68 -15.19 28.69
N THR A 242 5.42 -15.25 28.27
CA THR A 242 4.29 -15.42 29.20
C THR A 242 4.25 -16.80 29.83
N GLU A 243 4.71 -17.85 29.13
CA GLU A 243 4.70 -19.22 29.64
C GLU A 243 5.70 -19.40 30.80
N SER A 244 6.90 -18.83 30.65
CA SER A 244 7.93 -18.77 31.69
C SER A 244 7.40 -18.07 32.94
N THR A 245 6.79 -16.89 32.80
CA THR A 245 6.18 -16.15 33.91
C THR A 245 5.05 -16.96 34.57
N GLU A 246 4.22 -17.63 33.78
CA GLU A 246 3.14 -18.51 34.27
C GLU A 246 3.68 -19.65 35.13
N ARG A 247 4.70 -20.37 34.66
CA ARG A 247 5.29 -21.48 35.41
C ARG A 247 5.87 -21.05 36.74
N VAL A 248 6.50 -19.87 36.79
CA VAL A 248 7.00 -19.32 38.06
C VAL A 248 5.84 -19.03 39.01
N MET A 249 4.75 -18.44 38.52
CA MET A 249 3.56 -18.20 39.35
C MET A 249 2.84 -19.49 39.78
N GLU A 250 2.93 -20.57 38.99
CA GLU A 250 2.28 -21.86 39.27
C GLU A 250 3.04 -22.73 40.29
N ASN A 251 4.23 -22.31 40.70
CA ASN A 251 5.00 -22.99 41.73
C ASN A 251 4.19 -23.06 43.05
N GLU A 252 4.18 -24.24 43.68
CA GLU A 252 3.44 -24.51 44.93
C GLU A 252 3.74 -23.52 46.05
N PHE A 253 4.94 -22.96 46.05
CA PHE A 253 5.33 -21.90 46.96
C PHE A 253 4.45 -20.64 46.80
N PHE A 254 4.26 -20.17 45.57
CA PHE A 254 3.43 -19.02 45.26
C PHE A 254 1.95 -19.26 45.58
N LYS A 255 1.46 -20.49 45.38
CA LYS A 255 0.08 -20.86 45.74
C LYS A 255 -0.19 -20.82 47.23
N ARG A 256 0.78 -21.21 48.08
CA ARG A 256 0.63 -21.20 49.55
C ARG A 256 0.64 -19.79 50.14
N ASN A 257 1.35 -18.86 49.51
CA ASN A 257 1.49 -17.46 49.95
C ASN A 257 0.77 -16.48 49.01
N ALA A 258 -0.42 -16.84 48.55
CA ALA A 258 -1.16 -16.19 47.46
C ALA A 258 -1.36 -14.66 47.59
N LEU A 259 -1.47 -14.12 48.81
CA LEU A 259 -1.68 -12.68 49.04
C LEU A 259 -0.39 -11.90 49.28
N ASN A 260 0.68 -12.58 49.71
CA ASN A 260 1.99 -11.98 49.94
C ASN A 260 3.10 -13.00 49.65
N PRO A 261 3.40 -13.27 48.37
CA PRO A 261 4.37 -14.28 48.02
C PRO A 261 5.79 -13.79 48.32
N GLU A 262 6.40 -14.36 49.35
CA GLU A 262 7.83 -14.24 49.65
C GLU A 262 8.47 -15.63 49.59
N PRO A 263 9.47 -15.92 48.73
CA PRO A 263 10.37 -14.93 48.15
C PRO A 263 9.91 -14.39 46.78
N SER A 264 10.56 -13.29 46.38
CA SER A 264 10.36 -12.58 45.11
C SER A 264 10.33 -13.51 43.89
N LEU A 265 9.61 -13.14 42.83
CA LEU A 265 9.64 -13.82 41.53
C LEU A 265 11.02 -13.76 40.84
N ILE A 266 11.96 -13.01 41.40
CA ILE A 266 13.28 -12.77 40.82
C ILE A 266 14.20 -13.97 41.02
N ASN A 267 14.94 -14.27 39.96
CA ASN A 267 15.97 -15.30 39.90
C ASN A 267 15.46 -16.66 40.41
N SER A 268 14.28 -17.07 39.95
CA SER A 268 13.76 -18.41 40.23
C SER A 268 14.75 -19.49 39.77
N ASP A 269 14.81 -20.57 40.54
CA ASP A 269 15.58 -21.78 40.29
C ASP A 269 15.04 -22.63 39.13
N LEU A 270 13.86 -22.29 38.60
CA LEU A 270 13.27 -22.98 37.46
C LEU A 270 14.13 -22.75 36.18
N PRO A 271 14.51 -23.82 35.45
CA PRO A 271 15.40 -23.72 34.29
C PRO A 271 14.94 -22.77 33.18
N GLU A 272 13.63 -22.59 33.02
CA GLU A 272 12.99 -21.74 32.03
C GLU A 272 12.59 -20.35 32.56
N ALA A 273 12.84 -20.04 33.83
CA ALA A 273 12.43 -18.76 34.41
C ALA A 273 13.28 -17.59 33.90
N TYR A 274 12.61 -16.51 33.50
CA TYR A 274 13.27 -15.25 33.25
C TYR A 274 13.71 -14.62 34.59
N PRO A 275 14.96 -14.11 34.71
CA PRO A 275 15.49 -13.71 36.02
C PRO A 275 14.85 -12.48 36.64
N PHE A 276 14.36 -11.53 35.84
CA PHE A 276 13.85 -10.24 36.35
C PHE A 276 12.33 -10.15 36.25
N LEU A 277 11.63 -11.08 36.89
CA LEU A 277 10.17 -11.05 37.01
C LEU A 277 9.74 -10.24 38.23
N ALA A 278 8.70 -9.42 38.06
CA ALA A 278 8.14 -8.61 39.14
C ALA A 278 6.62 -8.79 39.24
N LEU A 279 6.15 -8.72 40.47
CA LEU A 279 4.74 -8.77 40.81
C LEU A 279 4.26 -7.36 41.13
N ASN A 280 3.21 -6.93 40.46
CA ASN A 280 2.54 -5.68 40.77
C ASN A 280 1.31 -5.96 41.63
N TYR A 281 1.21 -5.21 42.71
CA TYR A 281 0.14 -5.29 43.69
C TYR A 281 -0.83 -4.13 43.54
N LEU A 282 -2.11 -4.42 43.72
CA LEU A 282 -3.11 -3.39 43.98
C LEU A 282 -3.17 -3.11 45.48
N VAL A 283 -3.34 -1.85 45.81
CA VAL A 283 -3.52 -1.33 47.16
C VAL A 283 -4.92 -0.75 47.23
N VAL A 284 -5.72 -1.18 48.20
CA VAL A 284 -7.09 -0.73 48.34
C VAL A 284 -7.44 -0.56 49.81
N ASN A 285 -8.15 0.52 50.14
CA ASN A 285 -8.80 0.63 51.44
C ASN A 285 -10.17 -0.05 51.35
N VAL A 286 -10.38 -1.12 52.12
CA VAL A 286 -11.60 -1.93 52.02
C VAL A 286 -12.77 -1.36 52.82
N LYS A 287 -12.58 -0.35 53.66
CA LYS A 287 -13.65 0.20 54.53
C LYS A 287 -14.10 1.63 54.20
N ASP A 288 -13.22 2.46 53.65
CA ASP A 288 -13.42 3.91 53.57
C ASP A 288 -13.76 4.44 52.17
N MET A 289 -14.36 3.62 51.28
CA MET A 289 -14.75 4.10 49.95
C MET A 289 -16.00 4.98 50.02
N THR A 290 -15.93 6.21 49.47
CA THR A 290 -17.00 7.22 49.54
C THR A 290 -17.88 7.30 48.30
N ASP A 291 -17.62 6.47 47.28
CA ASP A 291 -18.42 6.38 46.07
C ASP A 291 -18.74 4.93 45.78
N CYS A 292 -19.92 4.48 46.21
CA CYS A 292 -20.38 3.11 45.98
C CYS A 292 -20.49 2.74 44.50
N LEU A 293 -20.79 3.68 43.61
CA LEU A 293 -20.90 3.39 42.18
C LEU A 293 -19.52 3.06 41.61
N SER A 294 -18.52 3.88 41.92
CA SER A 294 -17.16 3.66 41.44
C SER A 294 -16.49 2.46 42.14
N ALA A 295 -16.78 2.23 43.42
CA ALA A 295 -16.35 1.02 44.14
C ALA A 295 -16.90 -0.27 43.50
N ARG A 296 -18.17 -0.27 43.10
CA ARG A 296 -18.81 -1.40 42.40
C ARG A 296 -18.20 -1.64 41.02
N GLU A 297 -17.97 -0.59 40.24
CA GLU A 297 -17.33 -0.76 38.92
C GLU A 297 -15.86 -1.17 39.06
N PHE A 298 -15.15 -0.75 40.11
CA PHE A 298 -13.84 -1.27 40.47
C PHE A 298 -13.87 -2.76 40.85
N TYR A 299 -14.87 -3.19 41.64
CA TYR A 299 -15.09 -4.61 41.93
C TYR A 299 -15.26 -5.43 40.64
N TYR A 300 -16.08 -4.96 39.69
CA TYR A 300 -16.23 -5.61 38.39
C TYR A 300 -14.94 -5.61 37.57
N PHE A 301 -14.14 -4.55 37.64
CA PHE A 301 -12.87 -4.48 36.93
C PHE A 301 -11.89 -5.54 37.43
N VAL A 302 -11.71 -5.66 38.76
CA VAL A 302 -10.84 -6.68 39.37
C VAL A 302 -11.34 -8.08 39.05
N GLU A 303 -12.64 -8.35 39.22
CA GLU A 303 -13.21 -9.65 38.87
C GLU A 303 -13.01 -9.97 37.39
N TRP A 304 -13.33 -9.04 36.49
CA TRP A 304 -13.16 -9.22 35.04
C TRP A 304 -11.71 -9.49 34.68
N MET A 305 -10.74 -8.78 35.28
CA MET A 305 -9.32 -9.06 35.06
C MET A 305 -8.97 -10.50 35.42
N LEU A 306 -9.44 -11.00 36.56
CA LEU A 306 -9.08 -12.31 37.09
C LEU A 306 -9.75 -13.49 36.37
N ILE A 307 -10.93 -13.30 35.78
CA ILE A 307 -11.71 -14.40 35.18
C ILE A 307 -11.81 -14.35 33.65
N SER A 308 -11.57 -13.19 33.02
CA SER A 308 -11.81 -13.01 31.59
C SER A 308 -10.63 -13.48 30.73
N GLU A 309 -10.91 -14.38 29.79
CA GLU A 309 -9.95 -14.75 28.73
C GLU A 309 -9.54 -13.53 27.88
N GLU A 310 -10.41 -12.54 27.73
CA GLU A 310 -10.09 -11.31 27.01
C GLU A 310 -9.01 -10.51 27.76
N ALA A 311 -9.20 -10.30 29.07
CA ALA A 311 -8.22 -9.61 29.90
C ALA A 311 -6.86 -10.34 29.89
N GLU A 312 -6.89 -11.67 30.04
CA GLU A 312 -5.70 -12.51 30.00
C GLU A 312 -4.95 -12.37 28.66
N LYS A 313 -5.66 -12.48 27.54
CA LYS A 313 -5.07 -12.34 26.21
C LYS A 313 -4.48 -10.95 25.97
N LEU A 314 -5.14 -9.89 26.46
CA LEU A 314 -4.66 -8.52 26.32
C LEU A 314 -3.41 -8.27 27.16
N ALA A 315 -3.34 -8.81 28.38
CA ALA A 315 -2.13 -8.75 29.21
C ALA A 315 -0.96 -9.51 28.55
N LYS A 316 -1.22 -10.72 28.05
CA LYS A 316 -0.21 -11.57 27.38
C LYS A 316 0.39 -10.91 26.14
N LYS A 317 -0.38 -10.08 25.43
CA LYS A 317 0.11 -9.30 24.28
C LYS A 317 1.27 -8.36 24.65
N LEU A 318 1.31 -7.89 25.89
CA LEU A 318 2.38 -7.04 26.42
C LEU A 318 3.41 -7.84 27.24
N LEU A 319 3.38 -9.17 27.16
CA LEU A 319 4.17 -10.11 27.98
C LEU A 319 3.96 -9.97 29.49
N TYR A 320 2.73 -9.64 29.88
CA TYR A 320 2.27 -9.75 31.27
C TYR A 320 1.32 -10.92 31.43
N ASN A 321 1.26 -11.45 32.64
CA ASN A 321 0.32 -12.46 33.04
C ASN A 321 -0.56 -11.88 34.14
N VAL A 322 -1.87 -12.01 34.00
CA VAL A 322 -2.76 -11.80 35.15
C VAL A 322 -2.52 -12.95 36.11
N VAL A 323 -2.52 -12.65 37.41
CA VAL A 323 -2.29 -13.64 38.45
C VAL A 323 -3.29 -14.80 38.31
N ILE A 324 -2.81 -16.03 38.52
CA ILE A 324 -3.50 -17.30 38.21
C ILE A 324 -4.90 -17.36 38.83
N LYS A 325 -5.84 -18.03 38.14
CA LYS A 325 -7.24 -18.26 38.58
C LYS A 325 -7.37 -18.73 40.04
N VAL A 326 -6.44 -19.55 40.53
CA VAL A 326 -6.42 -20.04 41.93
C VAL A 326 -6.25 -18.89 42.92
N VAL A 327 -5.29 -18.00 42.69
CA VAL A 327 -5.04 -16.82 43.54
C VAL A 327 -6.14 -15.77 43.34
N GLY A 328 -6.67 -15.64 42.12
CA GLY A 328 -7.82 -14.78 41.83
C GLY A 328 -9.05 -15.12 42.67
N GLY A 329 -9.35 -16.41 42.85
CA GLY A 329 -10.42 -16.87 43.75
C GLY A 329 -10.20 -16.40 45.19
N VAL A 330 -8.99 -16.59 45.72
CA VAL A 330 -8.61 -16.14 47.08
C VAL A 330 -8.75 -14.62 47.22
N ILE A 331 -8.33 -13.84 46.23
CA ILE A 331 -8.46 -12.37 46.25
C ILE A 331 -9.93 -11.95 46.31
N MET A 332 -10.79 -12.59 45.51
CA MET A 332 -12.22 -12.28 45.50
C MET A 332 -12.90 -12.65 46.82
N GLU A 333 -12.51 -13.76 47.43
CA GLU A 333 -13.08 -14.27 48.68
C GLU A 333 -12.57 -13.56 49.94
N THR A 334 -11.31 -13.14 49.97
CA THR A 334 -10.68 -12.59 51.19
C THR A 334 -10.54 -11.07 51.17
N VAL A 335 -10.29 -10.45 50.01
CA VAL A 335 -10.08 -9.00 49.91
C VAL A 335 -11.32 -8.31 49.38
N MET A 336 -11.83 -8.74 48.21
CA MET A 336 -12.94 -8.04 47.56
C MET A 336 -14.28 -8.26 48.25
N SER A 337 -14.41 -9.30 49.07
CA SER A 337 -15.60 -9.55 49.92
C SER A 337 -15.68 -8.58 51.11
N GLU A 338 -14.54 -8.08 51.61
CA GLU A 338 -14.48 -7.13 52.73
C GLU A 338 -14.81 -5.69 52.32
N LEU A 339 -14.86 -5.42 51.00
CA LEU A 339 -15.02 -4.11 50.40
C LEU A 339 -16.39 -3.49 50.74
N THR A 340 -16.35 -2.35 51.43
CA THR A 340 -17.53 -1.55 51.76
C THR A 340 -17.41 -0.11 51.28
N CYS A 341 -18.55 0.50 50.98
CA CYS A 341 -18.68 1.90 50.57
C CYS A 341 -19.78 2.63 51.37
N ASP A 342 -19.86 3.96 51.27
CA ASP A 342 -20.89 4.83 51.88
C ASP A 342 -21.32 4.39 53.29
N ASN A 343 -20.36 4.34 54.22
CA ASN A 343 -20.57 3.96 55.62
C ASN A 343 -21.06 2.51 55.82
N GLY A 344 -20.43 1.55 55.13
CA GLY A 344 -20.53 0.12 55.46
C GLY A 344 -21.39 -0.73 54.51
N ILE A 345 -21.84 -0.18 53.39
CA ILE A 345 -22.58 -0.92 52.36
C ILE A 345 -21.62 -1.92 51.69
N SER A 346 -21.96 -3.22 51.71
CA SER A 346 -21.17 -4.24 51.02
C SER A 346 -21.23 -4.06 49.50
N VAL A 347 -20.06 -3.82 48.89
CA VAL A 347 -19.94 -3.63 47.44
C VAL A 347 -20.27 -4.93 46.69
N MET A 348 -19.84 -6.08 47.22
CA MET A 348 -20.13 -7.40 46.63
C MET A 348 -21.64 -7.68 46.56
N GLN A 349 -22.39 -7.39 47.63
CA GLN A 349 -23.85 -7.57 47.63
C GLN A 349 -24.53 -6.64 46.63
N GLN A 350 -24.07 -5.38 46.54
CA GLN A 350 -24.57 -4.42 45.57
C GLN A 350 -24.27 -4.84 44.13
N ALA A 351 -23.09 -5.38 43.87
CA ALA A 351 -22.68 -5.93 42.58
C ALA A 351 -23.59 -7.10 42.16
N ASN A 352 -23.80 -8.07 43.04
CA ASN A 352 -24.66 -9.22 42.77
C ASN A 352 -26.11 -8.81 42.48
N LYS A 353 -26.68 -7.92 43.31
CA LYS A 353 -28.03 -7.37 43.09
C LYS A 353 -28.15 -6.64 41.74
N ASN A 354 -27.12 -5.87 41.37
CA ASN A 354 -27.11 -5.15 40.09
C ASN A 354 -27.00 -6.09 38.89
N ARG A 355 -26.28 -7.22 39.00
CA ARG A 355 -26.23 -8.25 37.94
C ARG A 355 -27.58 -8.87 37.66
N GLU A 356 -28.36 -9.18 38.71
CA GLU A 356 -29.71 -9.71 38.56
C GLU A 356 -30.61 -8.71 37.82
N HIS A 357 -30.49 -7.43 38.16
CA HIS A 357 -31.21 -6.35 37.48
C HIS A 357 -30.80 -6.20 36.01
N GLU A 358 -29.50 -6.19 35.70
CA GLU A 358 -28.98 -6.16 34.33
C GLU A 358 -29.47 -7.37 33.50
N ALA A 359 -29.49 -8.58 34.10
CA ALA A 359 -29.96 -9.80 33.45
C ALA A 359 -31.47 -9.76 33.16
N PHE A 360 -32.26 -9.22 34.08
CA PHE A 360 -33.69 -8.99 33.89
C PHE A 360 -33.95 -8.02 32.73
N LEU A 361 -33.26 -6.87 32.71
CA LEU A 361 -33.39 -5.89 31.62
C LEU A 361 -32.98 -6.46 30.26
N LYS A 362 -31.93 -7.28 30.20
CA LYS A 362 -31.53 -7.97 28.95
C LYS A 362 -32.63 -8.90 28.44
N LYS A 363 -33.23 -9.72 29.31
CA LYS A 363 -34.35 -10.60 28.94
C LYS A 363 -35.56 -9.81 28.45
N LEU A 364 -35.88 -8.69 29.11
CA LEU A 364 -36.97 -7.80 28.70
C LEU A 364 -36.71 -7.18 27.32
N LYS A 365 -35.49 -6.66 27.07
CA LYS A 365 -35.07 -6.11 25.77
C LYS A 365 -35.21 -7.13 24.64
N ILE A 366 -34.77 -8.37 24.86
CA ILE A 366 -34.87 -9.45 23.86
C ILE A 366 -36.34 -9.77 23.56
N ARG A 367 -37.21 -9.86 24.59
CA ARG A 367 -38.65 -10.11 24.40
C ARG A 367 -39.32 -8.99 23.60
N LEU A 368 -39.02 -7.72 23.93
CA LEU A 368 -39.52 -6.57 23.17
C LEU A 368 -39.02 -6.58 21.72
N ALA A 369 -37.73 -6.85 21.50
CA ALA A 369 -37.16 -6.93 20.16
C ALA A 369 -37.80 -8.03 19.29
N LEU A 370 -38.14 -9.19 19.86
CA LEU A 370 -38.86 -10.25 19.16
C LEU A 370 -40.29 -9.83 18.77
N ILE A 371 -41.00 -9.13 19.65
CA ILE A 371 -42.35 -8.62 19.37
C ILE A 371 -42.31 -7.57 18.25
N PHE A 372 -41.40 -6.60 18.33
CA PHE A 372 -41.23 -5.60 17.28
C PHE A 372 -40.72 -6.19 15.97
N GLY A 373 -39.84 -7.20 16.03
CA GLY A 373 -39.36 -7.95 14.86
C GLY A 373 -40.48 -8.68 14.14
N LEU A 374 -41.37 -9.36 14.88
CA LEU A 374 -42.55 -10.02 14.31
C LEU A 374 -43.51 -9.03 13.63
N LEU A 375 -43.76 -7.88 14.26
CA LEU A 375 -44.58 -6.82 13.68
C LEU A 375 -43.94 -6.21 12.42
N ALA A 376 -42.61 -6.01 12.43
CA ALA A 376 -41.87 -5.53 11.27
C ALA A 376 -41.90 -6.54 10.11
N CYS A 377 -41.72 -7.84 10.38
CA CYS A 377 -41.83 -8.90 9.38
C CYS A 377 -43.24 -8.97 8.76
N LEU A 378 -44.29 -8.82 9.58
CA LEU A 378 -45.67 -8.76 9.10
C LEU A 378 -45.88 -7.54 8.19
N GLY A 379 -45.37 -6.38 8.60
CA GLY A 379 -45.39 -5.15 7.79
C GLY A 379 -44.62 -5.28 6.47
N LEU A 380 -43.46 -5.95 6.48
CA LEU A 380 -42.66 -6.24 5.30
C LEU A 380 -43.37 -7.19 4.34
N LEU A 381 -44.05 -8.24 4.84
CA LEU A 381 -44.85 -9.15 4.03
C LEU A 381 -46.02 -8.45 3.34
N VAL A 382 -46.73 -7.59 4.07
CA VAL A 382 -47.81 -6.76 3.50
C VAL A 382 -47.24 -5.76 2.48
N GLY A 383 -46.11 -5.11 2.80
CA GLY A 383 -45.43 -4.22 1.87
C GLY A 383 -44.95 -4.90 0.59
N LEU A 384 -44.37 -6.11 0.70
CA LEU A 384 -43.89 -6.90 -0.43
C LEU A 384 -45.04 -7.44 -1.29
N THR A 385 -46.16 -7.84 -0.70
CA THR A 385 -47.34 -8.27 -1.45
C THR A 385 -47.97 -7.10 -2.21
N VAL A 386 -48.13 -5.94 -1.58
CA VAL A 386 -48.56 -4.70 -2.24
C VAL A 386 -47.58 -4.28 -3.33
N TYR A 387 -46.27 -4.34 -3.07
CA TYR A 387 -45.23 -4.07 -4.05
C TYR A 387 -45.30 -5.03 -5.24
N ALA A 388 -45.46 -6.34 -5.02
CA ALA A 388 -45.56 -7.33 -6.07
C ALA A 388 -46.80 -7.13 -6.95
N ILE A 389 -47.94 -6.79 -6.34
CA ILE A 389 -49.17 -6.42 -7.07
C ILE A 389 -48.95 -5.15 -7.89
N ASN A 390 -48.34 -4.12 -7.30
CA ASN A 390 -48.03 -2.87 -8.00
C ASN A 390 -47.02 -3.08 -9.15
N GLN A 391 -46.01 -3.95 -8.97
CA GLN A 391 -45.07 -4.29 -10.02
C GLN A 391 -45.76 -5.02 -11.18
N ARG A 392 -46.66 -5.97 -10.90
CA ARG A 392 -47.47 -6.62 -11.93
C ARG A 392 -48.35 -5.62 -12.67
N TYR A 393 -48.92 -4.65 -11.96
CA TYR A 393 -49.71 -3.58 -12.56
C TYR A 393 -48.86 -2.65 -13.45
N LYS A 394 -47.71 -2.16 -12.96
CA LYS A 394 -46.76 -1.35 -13.74
C LYS A 394 -46.28 -2.06 -14.99
N LEU A 395 -45.97 -3.36 -14.91
CA LEU A 395 -45.52 -4.15 -16.06
C LEU A 395 -46.62 -4.25 -17.13
N LYS A 396 -47.88 -4.51 -16.73
CA LYS A 396 -49.04 -4.51 -17.64
C LYS A 396 -49.22 -3.14 -18.30
N LYS A 397 -49.12 -2.05 -17.53
CA LYS A 397 -49.23 -0.68 -18.04
C LYS A 397 -48.11 -0.34 -19.04
N SER A 398 -46.87 -0.73 -18.76
CA SER A 398 -45.72 -0.47 -19.64
C SER A 398 -45.80 -1.25 -20.97
N ILE A 399 -46.28 -2.50 -20.96
CA ILE A 399 -46.53 -3.27 -22.17
C ILE A 399 -47.60 -2.60 -23.04
N SER A 400 -48.69 -2.11 -22.44
CA SER A 400 -49.75 -1.37 -23.15
C SER A 400 -49.27 -0.03 -23.71
N ALA A 401 -48.29 0.62 -23.07
CA ALA A 401 -47.74 1.91 -23.48
C ALA A 401 -46.63 1.84 -24.56
N ARG A 402 -46.30 0.65 -25.10
CA ARG A 402 -45.29 0.43 -26.17
C ARG A 402 -43.87 1.01 -25.90
N VAL A 403 -43.50 1.31 -24.66
CA VAL A 403 -42.21 1.95 -24.26
C VAL A 403 -40.95 1.16 -24.65
N TRP A 404 -41.09 -0.10 -25.06
CA TRP A 404 -40.01 -0.99 -25.50
C TRP A 404 -39.72 -0.91 -26.99
N ASN A 405 -40.64 -0.37 -27.79
CA ASN A 405 -40.50 -0.14 -29.22
C ASN A 405 -40.02 1.29 -29.43
N ILE A 406 -38.81 1.46 -29.96
CA ILE A 406 -38.24 2.77 -30.26
C ILE A 406 -38.65 3.13 -31.68
N SER A 407 -39.25 4.31 -31.88
CA SER A 407 -39.60 4.77 -33.22
C SER A 407 -38.32 5.00 -34.01
N SER A 408 -38.30 4.65 -35.29
CA SER A 408 -37.18 5.00 -36.18
C SER A 408 -36.95 6.51 -36.20
N ASP A 409 -38.03 7.30 -36.07
CA ASP A 409 -37.98 8.76 -36.06
C ASP A 409 -37.32 9.34 -34.80
N ASP A 410 -37.17 8.55 -33.72
CA ASP A 410 -36.51 8.97 -32.49
C ASP A 410 -34.98 8.78 -32.54
N ILE A 411 -34.46 8.22 -33.65
CA ILE A 411 -33.06 7.86 -33.81
C ILE A 411 -32.45 8.67 -34.95
N ASP A 412 -31.53 9.56 -34.62
CA ASP A 412 -30.74 10.25 -35.63
C ASP A 412 -29.59 9.33 -36.06
N ILE A 413 -29.67 8.73 -37.26
CA ILE A 413 -28.58 7.90 -37.78
C ILE A 413 -27.37 8.79 -38.08
N VAL A 414 -26.21 8.41 -37.54
CA VAL A 414 -24.93 9.14 -37.66
C VAL A 414 -23.98 8.43 -38.63
N TRP A 415 -24.06 7.10 -38.67
CA TRP A 415 -23.26 6.26 -39.56
C TRP A 415 -24.03 5.00 -39.96
N ASP A 416 -23.91 4.60 -41.22
CA ASP A 416 -24.52 3.40 -41.78
C ASP A 416 -23.45 2.62 -42.55
N ARG A 417 -23.27 1.33 -42.25
CA ARG A 417 -22.24 0.49 -42.89
C ARG A 417 -22.29 0.51 -44.42
N THR A 418 -23.49 0.66 -45.00
CA THR A 418 -23.67 0.67 -46.46
C THR A 418 -23.51 2.05 -47.09
N LYS A 419 -23.74 3.13 -46.33
CA LYS A 419 -23.77 4.51 -46.84
C LYS A 419 -22.65 5.41 -46.29
N GLY A 420 -21.85 4.93 -45.35
CA GLY A 420 -20.84 5.70 -44.65
C GLY A 420 -21.42 6.70 -43.64
N TRP A 421 -20.63 7.72 -43.31
CA TRP A 421 -21.03 8.80 -42.41
C TRP A 421 -22.07 9.70 -43.08
N SER A 422 -23.19 9.96 -42.40
CA SER A 422 -24.10 11.04 -42.79
C SER A 422 -23.55 12.38 -42.31
N GLY A 423 -23.37 13.33 -43.24
CA GLY A 423 -22.66 14.61 -42.99
C GLY A 423 -23.07 15.34 -41.70
N TRP A 424 -22.07 15.81 -40.96
CA TRP A 424 -22.25 16.61 -39.74
C TRP A 424 -22.90 17.96 -40.09
N PRO A 425 -23.94 18.42 -39.38
CA PRO A 425 -24.37 19.81 -39.50
C PRO A 425 -23.34 20.70 -38.81
N LEU A 426 -22.41 21.24 -39.59
CA LEU A 426 -21.55 22.36 -39.18
C LEU A 426 -22.46 23.56 -38.83
N GLY A 427 -22.54 23.87 -37.55
CA GLY A 427 -23.05 25.14 -37.05
C GLY A 427 -24.32 25.04 -36.21
N ARG A 428 -24.14 24.96 -34.89
CA ARG A 428 -24.81 25.84 -33.92
C ARG A 428 -24.12 25.72 -32.57
N SER A 429 -23.56 26.85 -32.15
CA SER A 429 -23.03 27.12 -30.82
C SER A 429 -24.07 26.76 -29.76
N ALA A 430 -23.80 25.71 -28.99
CA ALA A 430 -24.59 25.34 -27.81
C ALA A 430 -23.84 25.80 -26.56
N SER A 431 -24.42 26.81 -25.93
CA SER A 431 -24.12 27.35 -24.62
C SER A 431 -24.05 26.27 -23.53
N GLN A 432 -23.12 26.50 -22.60
CA GLN A 432 -23.04 25.99 -21.22
C GLN A 432 -24.25 25.16 -20.76
N GLU A 433 -24.08 23.84 -20.69
CA GLU A 433 -24.65 23.01 -19.62
C GLU A 433 -23.94 21.64 -19.58
N SER A 434 -23.33 21.33 -18.42
CA SER A 434 -22.90 20.00 -17.94
C SER A 434 -21.81 19.21 -18.72
N GLY A 435 -20.55 19.50 -18.41
CA GLY A 435 -19.59 18.54 -17.81
C GLY A 435 -19.12 17.26 -18.52
N VAL A 436 -19.61 16.88 -19.70
CA VAL A 436 -19.20 15.60 -20.36
C VAL A 436 -18.76 15.77 -21.82
N THR A 437 -18.86 16.97 -22.40
CA THR A 437 -18.59 17.19 -23.83
C THR A 437 -17.14 17.52 -24.19
N GLY A 438 -16.23 17.62 -23.21
CA GLY A 438 -14.82 18.00 -23.43
C GLY A 438 -13.87 16.87 -23.88
N VAL A 439 -14.31 15.61 -23.94
CA VAL A 439 -13.44 14.47 -24.27
C VAL A 439 -13.55 14.03 -25.74
N ILE A 440 -14.55 14.52 -26.47
CA ILE A 440 -14.83 14.05 -27.84
C ILE A 440 -14.02 14.82 -28.90
N SER A 441 -13.43 15.97 -28.57
CA SER A 441 -12.67 16.79 -29.53
C SER A 441 -11.20 16.40 -29.71
N GLU A 442 -10.66 15.48 -28.92
CA GLU A 442 -9.22 15.10 -28.96
C GLU A 442 -8.93 13.70 -29.51
N LEU A 443 -9.93 12.99 -30.06
CA LEU A 443 -9.78 11.65 -30.65
C LEU A 443 -9.95 11.64 -32.19
N SER A 444 -9.68 12.77 -32.84
CA SER A 444 -10.00 13.00 -34.26
C SER A 444 -8.98 12.48 -35.27
N ASP A 445 -7.92 11.76 -34.88
CA ASP A 445 -6.93 11.23 -35.84
C ASP A 445 -7.11 9.75 -36.22
N ASP A 446 -7.88 8.96 -35.47
CA ASP A 446 -8.13 7.53 -35.77
C ASP A 446 -9.64 7.23 -35.95
N GLY A 447 -10.23 7.74 -37.03
CA GLY A 447 -11.63 7.47 -37.41
C GLY A 447 -11.98 5.99 -37.69
N LEU A 448 -11.02 5.07 -37.55
CA LEU A 448 -11.15 3.63 -37.75
C LEU A 448 -11.69 2.86 -36.51
N SER A 449 -11.55 3.43 -35.32
CA SER A 449 -11.91 2.76 -34.04
C SER A 449 -13.43 2.55 -33.86
N MET A 450 -14.26 3.49 -34.32
CA MET A 450 -15.71 3.47 -34.08
C MET A 450 -16.48 2.39 -34.88
N THR A 451 -15.86 1.75 -35.87
CA THR A 451 -16.51 0.85 -36.83
C THR A 451 -16.05 -0.62 -36.77
N ASN A 452 -15.11 -0.97 -35.89
CA ASN A 452 -14.48 -2.30 -35.89
C ASN A 452 -15.37 -3.45 -35.36
N CYS A 453 -16.56 -3.18 -34.81
CA CYS A 453 -17.44 -4.26 -34.36
C CYS A 453 -18.21 -4.87 -35.55
N PRO A 454 -18.02 -6.16 -35.90
CA PRO A 454 -18.62 -6.76 -37.10
C PRO A 454 -20.15 -6.81 -37.05
N TYR A 455 -20.76 -6.75 -35.86
CA TYR A 455 -22.21 -6.86 -35.68
C TYR A 455 -22.97 -5.53 -35.77
N VAL A 456 -22.27 -4.38 -35.70
CA VAL A 456 -22.91 -3.06 -35.72
C VAL A 456 -23.17 -2.63 -37.15
N GLU A 457 -24.45 -2.58 -37.54
CA GLU A 457 -24.85 -2.19 -38.90
C GLU A 457 -24.99 -0.66 -39.01
N LYS A 458 -25.49 -0.01 -37.95
CA LYS A 458 -25.68 1.45 -37.91
C LYS A 458 -25.34 2.02 -36.53
N LEU A 459 -24.86 3.26 -36.52
CA LEU A 459 -24.73 4.08 -35.31
C LEU A 459 -25.77 5.20 -35.37
N GLY A 460 -26.40 5.47 -34.24
CA GLY A 460 -27.38 6.53 -34.13
C GLY A 460 -27.26 7.31 -32.82
N ARG A 461 -28.02 8.39 -32.71
CA ARG A 461 -28.17 9.17 -31.48
C ARG A 461 -29.60 9.00 -30.96
N LEU A 462 -29.73 8.62 -29.69
CA LEU A 462 -31.02 8.51 -29.01
C LEU A 462 -30.96 9.34 -27.72
N LYS A 463 -31.75 10.42 -27.66
CA LYS A 463 -31.79 11.35 -26.52
C LYS A 463 -30.41 11.89 -26.13
N GLY A 464 -29.59 12.21 -27.13
CA GLY A 464 -28.23 12.75 -26.93
C GLY A 464 -27.12 11.70 -26.87
N ASN A 465 -27.41 10.43 -26.54
CA ASN A 465 -26.41 9.37 -26.40
C ASN A 465 -26.18 8.60 -27.71
N ILE A 466 -24.93 8.20 -27.96
CA ILE A 466 -24.58 7.35 -29.11
C ILE A 466 -24.99 5.90 -28.82
N ILE A 467 -25.72 5.29 -29.76
CA ILE A 467 -26.24 3.93 -29.68
C ILE A 467 -25.78 3.11 -30.87
N SER A 468 -25.68 1.79 -30.64
CA SER A 468 -25.43 0.79 -31.66
C SER A 468 -26.74 0.13 -32.09
N LEU A 469 -26.95 0.00 -33.40
CA LEU A 469 -28.06 -0.72 -34.00
C LEU A 469 -27.53 -1.99 -34.66
N ARG A 470 -27.99 -3.15 -34.14
CA ARG A 470 -27.64 -4.48 -34.64
C ARG A 470 -28.89 -5.14 -35.22
N ARG A 471 -28.84 -5.60 -36.47
CA ARG A 471 -30.01 -6.26 -37.08
C ARG A 471 -30.30 -7.61 -36.45
N PHE A 472 -31.57 -7.91 -36.23
CA PHE A 472 -31.97 -9.20 -35.68
C PHE A 472 -31.76 -10.29 -36.72
N PRO A 473 -31.02 -11.37 -36.41
CA PRO A 473 -30.54 -12.32 -37.41
C PRO A 473 -31.64 -13.28 -37.93
N TYR A 474 -32.72 -13.47 -37.19
CA TYR A 474 -33.77 -14.45 -37.51
C TYR A 474 -35.02 -13.82 -38.11
N SER A 475 -35.33 -14.18 -39.36
CA SER A 475 -36.50 -13.65 -40.09
C SER A 475 -37.84 -14.22 -39.62
N ASP A 476 -37.87 -15.38 -38.98
CA ASP A 476 -39.09 -16.05 -38.45
C ASP A 476 -39.46 -15.60 -37.02
N PHE A 477 -38.72 -14.64 -36.45
CA PHE A 477 -39.02 -14.09 -35.13
C PHE A 477 -40.30 -13.26 -35.14
N ASN A 478 -41.26 -13.65 -34.30
CA ASN A 478 -42.53 -12.94 -34.18
C ASN A 478 -42.59 -12.02 -32.94
N ILE A 479 -42.26 -10.75 -33.16
CA ILE A 479 -42.40 -9.65 -32.19
C ILE A 479 -43.83 -9.45 -31.69
N ARG A 480 -44.86 -9.91 -32.42
CA ARG A 480 -46.26 -9.72 -32.04
C ARG A 480 -46.70 -10.66 -30.92
N LYS A 481 -45.95 -11.73 -30.64
CA LYS A 481 -46.25 -12.63 -29.53
C LYS A 481 -46.15 -11.90 -28.19
N LYS A 482 -47.15 -12.11 -27.32
CA LYS A 482 -47.21 -11.49 -25.98
C LYS A 482 -45.97 -11.79 -25.14
N ARG A 483 -45.44 -13.02 -25.24
CA ARG A 483 -44.24 -13.45 -24.51
C ARG A 483 -42.98 -12.73 -24.99
N SER A 484 -42.80 -12.54 -26.30
CA SER A 484 -41.69 -11.76 -26.87
C SER A 484 -41.69 -10.32 -26.35
N ARG A 485 -42.83 -9.62 -26.41
CA ARG A 485 -42.96 -8.24 -25.91
C ARG A 485 -42.69 -8.13 -24.41
N MET A 486 -43.17 -9.11 -23.64
CA MET A 486 -42.92 -9.18 -22.20
C MET A 486 -41.42 -9.36 -21.92
N LEU A 487 -40.73 -10.23 -22.66
CA LEU A 487 -39.29 -10.45 -22.53
C LEU A 487 -38.50 -9.18 -22.85
N ILE A 488 -38.83 -8.47 -23.94
CA ILE A 488 -38.15 -7.21 -24.30
C ILE A 488 -38.28 -6.18 -23.18
N VAL A 489 -39.48 -6.02 -22.61
CA VAL A 489 -39.70 -5.11 -21.46
C VAL A 489 -38.90 -5.56 -20.24
N ILE A 490 -38.87 -6.85 -19.94
CA ILE A 490 -38.11 -7.40 -18.80
C ILE A 490 -36.61 -7.19 -19.00
N MET A 491 -36.08 -7.54 -20.18
CA MET A 491 -34.67 -7.38 -20.53
C MET A 491 -34.24 -5.91 -20.42
N LYS A 492 -34.99 -5.00 -21.05
CA LYS A 492 -34.75 -3.55 -20.98
C LYS A 492 -34.76 -2.99 -19.54
N SER A 493 -35.71 -3.45 -18.70
CA SER A 493 -35.96 -2.82 -17.40
C SER A 493 -35.28 -3.48 -16.21
N ARG A 494 -34.93 -4.76 -16.31
CA ARG A 494 -34.43 -5.56 -15.18
C ARG A 494 -33.04 -6.14 -15.41
N ILE A 495 -32.60 -6.30 -16.65
CA ILE A 495 -31.29 -6.87 -16.97
C ILE A 495 -30.32 -5.71 -17.18
N ILE A 496 -29.87 -5.14 -16.06
CA ILE A 496 -28.92 -4.02 -16.01
C ILE A 496 -27.79 -4.43 -15.07
N HIS A 497 -26.58 -4.52 -15.61
CA HIS A 497 -25.40 -4.95 -14.86
C HIS A 497 -24.14 -4.28 -15.41
N GLY A 498 -23.14 -4.07 -14.54
CA GLY A 498 -21.89 -3.39 -14.92
C GLY A 498 -21.10 -4.11 -16.01
N ASN A 499 -21.23 -5.42 -16.15
CA ASN A 499 -20.53 -6.24 -17.16
C ASN A 499 -21.42 -6.75 -18.30
N LEU A 500 -22.59 -6.13 -18.52
CA LEU A 500 -23.46 -6.45 -19.66
C LEU A 500 -23.66 -5.19 -20.50
N LEU A 501 -23.72 -5.34 -21.82
CA LEU A 501 -24.09 -4.23 -22.70
C LEU A 501 -25.57 -3.88 -22.46
N ARG A 502 -25.84 -2.60 -22.21
CA ARG A 502 -27.19 -2.12 -21.90
C ARG A 502 -28.08 -2.23 -23.12
N PHE A 503 -29.20 -2.93 -22.96
CA PHE A 503 -30.22 -3.09 -23.98
C PHE A 503 -31.35 -2.06 -23.80
N HIS A 504 -31.59 -1.22 -24.81
CA HIS A 504 -32.61 -0.15 -24.75
C HIS A 504 -33.95 -0.56 -25.34
N GLY A 505 -33.98 -1.57 -26.20
CA GLY A 505 -35.18 -2.06 -26.86
C GLY A 505 -34.94 -2.43 -28.31
N ILE A 506 -36.00 -2.42 -29.10
CA ILE A 506 -35.98 -2.77 -30.51
C ILE A 506 -36.61 -1.69 -31.36
N CYS A 507 -36.24 -1.63 -32.63
CA CYS A 507 -36.75 -0.71 -33.63
C CYS A 507 -37.02 -1.45 -34.94
N GLU A 508 -38.18 -1.25 -35.54
CA GLU A 508 -38.48 -1.72 -36.91
C GLU A 508 -38.09 -0.59 -37.88
N MET A 509 -37.13 -0.84 -38.78
CA MET A 509 -36.60 0.13 -39.74
C MET A 509 -36.17 -0.59 -41.03
N ASP A 510 -36.28 0.03 -42.20
CA ASP A 510 -35.84 -0.53 -43.50
C ASP A 510 -36.29 -1.98 -43.77
N SER A 511 -37.55 -2.30 -43.40
CA SER A 511 -38.11 -3.68 -43.49
C SER A 511 -37.35 -4.75 -42.67
N GLY A 512 -36.51 -4.34 -41.72
CA GLY A 512 -35.79 -5.19 -40.77
C GLY A 512 -36.11 -4.83 -39.32
N LEU A 513 -35.72 -5.72 -38.41
CA LEU A 513 -35.81 -5.50 -36.96
C LEU A 513 -34.41 -5.26 -36.42
N TYR A 514 -34.20 -4.20 -35.64
CA TYR A 514 -32.92 -3.84 -35.04
C TYR A 514 -33.00 -3.89 -33.51
N LEU A 515 -31.94 -4.42 -32.89
CA LEU A 515 -31.66 -4.37 -31.47
C LEU A 515 -30.87 -3.11 -31.17
N ILE A 516 -31.28 -2.37 -30.14
CA ILE A 516 -30.66 -1.10 -29.76
C ILE A 516 -29.95 -1.25 -28.42
N SER A 517 -28.66 -0.91 -28.42
CA SER A 517 -27.79 -0.96 -27.25
C SER A 517 -26.88 0.26 -27.17
N ASP A 518 -26.21 0.45 -26.03
CA ASP A 518 -25.12 1.44 -25.93
C ASP A 518 -24.04 1.14 -27.00
N HIS A 519 -23.33 2.19 -27.43
CA HIS A 519 -22.13 2.04 -28.27
C HIS A 519 -20.88 1.95 -27.38
N ILE A 520 -19.89 1.16 -27.81
CA ILE A 520 -18.62 0.97 -27.11
C ILE A 520 -17.48 1.22 -28.09
N GLU A 521 -16.51 2.04 -27.66
CA GLU A 521 -15.47 2.62 -28.52
C GLU A 521 -14.24 1.72 -28.70
N LYS A 522 -13.82 0.92 -27.70
CA LYS A 522 -12.56 0.14 -27.80
C LYS A 522 -12.68 -1.20 -28.55
N GLY A 523 -13.86 -1.54 -29.08
CA GLY A 523 -14.07 -2.79 -29.79
C GLY A 523 -14.25 -4.02 -28.90
N SER A 524 -13.96 -5.19 -29.46
CA SER A 524 -14.13 -6.50 -28.85
C SER A 524 -12.87 -6.98 -28.12
N MET A 525 -13.01 -8.02 -27.30
CA MET A 525 -11.91 -8.64 -26.61
C MET A 525 -10.90 -9.27 -27.57
N THR A 526 -11.37 -9.78 -28.72
CA THR A 526 -10.53 -10.29 -29.81
C THR A 526 -9.56 -9.21 -30.31
N ASP A 527 -10.08 -8.00 -30.54
CA ASP A 527 -9.26 -6.86 -31.00
C ASP A 527 -8.16 -6.48 -29.98
N VAL A 528 -8.46 -6.62 -28.69
CA VAL A 528 -7.51 -6.34 -27.61
C VAL A 528 -6.48 -7.45 -27.44
N ILE A 529 -6.89 -8.72 -27.60
CA ILE A 529 -5.98 -9.86 -27.50
C ILE A 529 -4.95 -9.82 -28.64
N GLN A 530 -5.42 -9.64 -29.88
CA GLN A 530 -4.60 -9.63 -31.09
C GLN A 530 -3.69 -8.39 -31.19
N ASN A 531 -4.01 -7.31 -30.49
CA ASN A 531 -3.18 -6.11 -30.50
C ASN A 531 -2.04 -6.19 -29.46
N ASN A 532 -0.84 -6.45 -29.95
CA ASN A 532 0.38 -6.57 -29.14
C ASN A 532 0.82 -5.26 -28.46
N CYS A 533 0.24 -4.10 -28.78
CA CYS A 533 0.56 -2.84 -28.10
C CYS A 533 0.06 -2.81 -26.64
N TYR A 534 -0.95 -3.61 -26.31
CA TYR A 534 -1.48 -3.69 -24.95
C TYR A 534 -0.67 -4.69 -24.11
N ALA A 535 -0.02 -4.21 -23.06
CA ALA A 535 0.61 -5.06 -22.06
C ALA A 535 -0.46 -5.66 -21.13
N LEU A 536 -0.83 -6.92 -21.37
CA LEU A 536 -1.80 -7.64 -20.53
C LEU A 536 -1.06 -8.43 -19.45
N ASP A 537 -0.86 -7.83 -18.28
CA ASP A 537 -0.35 -8.53 -17.10
C ASP A 537 -1.36 -9.58 -16.58
N ASP A 538 -0.90 -10.53 -15.76
CA ASP A 538 -1.76 -11.61 -15.28
C ASP A 538 -2.96 -11.09 -14.46
N ASN A 539 -2.80 -9.99 -13.73
CA ASN A 539 -3.86 -9.39 -12.93
C ASN A 539 -4.98 -8.80 -13.81
N LEU A 540 -4.62 -8.12 -14.90
CA LEU A 540 -5.57 -7.61 -15.89
C LEU A 540 -6.25 -8.77 -16.60
N LYS A 541 -5.51 -9.81 -17.04
CA LYS A 541 -6.08 -11.04 -17.63
C LYS A 541 -7.13 -11.70 -16.72
N TYR A 542 -6.82 -11.84 -15.42
CA TYR A 542 -7.78 -12.34 -14.44
C TYR A 542 -9.01 -11.45 -14.30
N THR A 543 -8.82 -10.13 -14.35
CA THR A 543 -9.95 -9.19 -14.21
C THR A 543 -10.87 -9.23 -15.43
N LEU A 544 -10.32 -9.29 -16.64
CA LEU A 544 -11.09 -9.45 -17.87
C LEU A 544 -11.92 -10.74 -17.84
N ALA A 545 -11.30 -11.87 -17.47
CA ALA A 545 -12.00 -13.14 -17.30
C ALA A 545 -13.09 -13.08 -16.20
N LEU A 546 -12.82 -12.38 -15.10
CA LEU A 546 -13.75 -12.22 -13.99
C LEU A 546 -14.97 -11.37 -14.38
N ASP A 547 -14.79 -10.32 -15.17
CA ASP A 547 -15.87 -9.47 -15.67
C ASP A 547 -16.84 -10.26 -16.54
N VAL A 548 -16.31 -11.05 -17.49
CA VAL A 548 -17.12 -11.95 -18.33
C VAL A 548 -17.90 -12.92 -17.45
N ALA A 549 -17.22 -13.59 -16.50
CA ALA A 549 -17.87 -14.54 -15.61
C ALA A 549 -18.94 -13.90 -14.73
N THR A 550 -18.72 -12.66 -14.27
CA THR A 550 -19.67 -11.91 -13.43
C THR A 550 -20.91 -11.52 -14.22
N GLY A 551 -20.74 -11.03 -15.46
CA GLY A 551 -21.86 -10.78 -16.38
C GLY A 551 -22.68 -12.04 -16.65
N MET A 552 -22.01 -13.15 -16.95
CA MET A 552 -22.67 -14.44 -17.23
C MET A 552 -23.35 -15.04 -15.99
N ALA A 553 -22.75 -14.92 -14.80
CA ALA A 553 -23.39 -15.33 -13.55
C ALA A 553 -24.70 -14.57 -13.31
N PHE A 554 -24.72 -13.27 -13.59
CA PHE A 554 -25.92 -12.44 -13.47
C PHE A 554 -27.01 -12.87 -14.47
N LEU A 555 -26.65 -13.12 -15.73
CA LEU A 555 -27.59 -13.63 -16.74
C LEU A 555 -28.19 -14.98 -16.31
N HIS A 556 -27.35 -15.92 -15.90
CA HIS A 556 -27.78 -17.26 -15.49
C HIS A 556 -28.67 -17.23 -14.24
N THR A 557 -28.41 -16.33 -13.30
CA THR A 557 -29.24 -16.14 -12.09
C THR A 557 -30.63 -15.60 -12.46
N ASN A 558 -30.71 -14.77 -13.51
CA ASN A 558 -31.97 -14.26 -14.05
C ASN A 558 -32.62 -15.20 -15.09
N GLY A 559 -32.10 -16.41 -15.26
CA GLY A 559 -32.67 -17.42 -16.15
C GLY A 559 -32.42 -17.18 -17.64
N ILE A 560 -31.45 -16.33 -17.99
CA ILE A 560 -31.04 -16.06 -19.37
C ILE A 560 -29.83 -16.94 -19.71
N VAL A 561 -29.91 -17.60 -20.87
CA VAL A 561 -28.81 -18.34 -21.49
C VAL A 561 -28.32 -17.50 -22.65
N HIS A 562 -27.00 -17.33 -22.78
CA HIS A 562 -26.43 -16.54 -23.88
C HIS A 562 -26.48 -17.34 -25.19
N GLY A 563 -26.07 -18.61 -25.15
CA GLY A 563 -26.25 -19.58 -26.24
C GLY A 563 -25.32 -19.40 -27.45
N ASN A 564 -24.45 -18.41 -27.45
CA ASN A 564 -23.44 -18.15 -28.50
C ASN A 564 -22.35 -17.20 -27.96
N LEU A 565 -21.78 -17.53 -26.80
CA LEU A 565 -20.79 -16.68 -26.14
C LEU A 565 -19.42 -16.85 -26.84
N THR A 566 -18.82 -15.76 -27.30
CA THR A 566 -17.48 -15.73 -27.92
C THR A 566 -16.66 -14.56 -27.38
N SER A 567 -15.36 -14.51 -27.66
CA SER A 567 -14.51 -13.35 -27.36
C SER A 567 -14.98 -12.09 -28.10
N GLU A 568 -15.55 -12.23 -29.30
CA GLU A 568 -16.19 -11.12 -30.04
C GLU A 568 -17.45 -10.55 -29.34
N CYS A 569 -18.13 -11.36 -28.52
CA CYS A 569 -19.28 -10.92 -27.73
C CYS A 569 -18.87 -10.18 -26.44
N CYS A 570 -17.58 -10.03 -26.17
CA CYS A 570 -17.05 -9.37 -24.98
C CYS A 570 -16.47 -8.00 -25.38
N LEU A 571 -17.24 -6.92 -25.23
CA LEU A 571 -16.82 -5.57 -25.63
C LEU A 571 -16.11 -4.83 -24.51
N MET A 572 -15.20 -3.91 -24.84
CA MET A 572 -14.34 -3.21 -23.89
C MET A 572 -14.71 -1.73 -23.78
N ASP A 573 -15.16 -1.27 -22.60
CA ASP A 573 -15.43 0.15 -22.39
C ASP A 573 -14.13 0.98 -22.21
N TYR A 574 -14.24 2.31 -22.24
CA TYR A 574 -13.09 3.22 -22.09
C TYR A 574 -12.30 3.02 -20.78
N ARG A 575 -12.92 2.38 -19.78
CA ARG A 575 -12.33 2.09 -18.46
C ARG A 575 -11.82 0.65 -18.34
N TRP A 576 -11.69 -0.07 -19.45
CA TRP A 576 -11.22 -1.46 -19.49
C TRP A 576 -12.14 -2.46 -18.76
N ASN A 577 -13.44 -2.16 -18.61
CA ASN A 577 -14.39 -3.14 -18.13
C ASN A 577 -15.00 -3.90 -19.31
N VAL A 578 -15.20 -5.20 -19.12
CA VAL A 578 -15.83 -6.03 -20.14
C VAL A 578 -17.35 -5.95 -20.05
N LYS A 579 -18.00 -5.73 -21.20
CA LYS A 579 -19.46 -5.75 -21.39
C LYS A 579 -19.83 -6.89 -22.33
N VAL A 580 -20.49 -7.93 -21.80
CA VAL A 580 -21.01 -9.00 -22.64
C VAL A 580 -22.21 -8.48 -23.45
N THR A 581 -22.17 -8.63 -24.77
CA THR A 581 -23.23 -8.25 -25.72
C THR A 581 -23.94 -9.49 -26.29
N ASN A 582 -24.90 -9.33 -27.19
CA ASN A 582 -25.61 -10.41 -27.91
C ASN A 582 -26.39 -11.41 -27.02
N TRP A 583 -26.44 -11.20 -25.71
CA TRP A 583 -27.09 -12.10 -24.75
C TRP A 583 -28.62 -12.14 -24.88
N GLU A 584 -29.23 -11.12 -25.48
CA GLU A 584 -30.68 -11.00 -25.70
C GLU A 584 -31.18 -11.88 -26.85
N ILE A 585 -30.32 -12.20 -27.83
CA ILE A 585 -30.72 -12.75 -29.13
C ILE A 585 -31.33 -14.14 -28.98
N TYR A 586 -30.60 -15.08 -28.37
CA TYR A 586 -31.04 -16.47 -28.23
C TYR A 586 -32.36 -16.58 -27.45
N THR A 587 -32.45 -15.91 -26.30
CA THR A 587 -33.63 -15.98 -25.44
C THR A 587 -34.86 -15.36 -26.12
N LEU A 588 -34.70 -14.23 -26.84
CA LEU A 588 -35.79 -13.66 -27.63
C LEU A 588 -36.21 -14.60 -28.76
N TYR A 589 -35.25 -15.14 -29.50
CA TYR A 589 -35.53 -16.04 -30.62
C TYR A 589 -36.25 -17.32 -30.17
N ASN A 590 -35.75 -18.03 -29.16
CA ASN A 590 -36.32 -19.29 -28.70
C ASN A 590 -37.79 -19.16 -28.25
N GLU A 591 -38.15 -18.01 -27.68
CA GLU A 591 -39.52 -17.73 -27.24
C GLU A 591 -40.40 -17.09 -28.33
N GLY A 592 -39.79 -16.41 -29.30
CA GLY A 592 -40.46 -15.72 -30.40
C GLY A 592 -40.67 -16.55 -31.67
N ARG A 593 -39.89 -17.60 -31.89
CA ARG A 593 -39.94 -18.46 -33.10
C ARG A 593 -41.29 -19.11 -33.31
N MET A 594 -41.71 -19.27 -34.58
CA MET A 594 -43.05 -19.75 -34.91
C MET A 594 -43.28 -21.21 -34.52
N SER A 595 -42.27 -22.07 -34.67
CA SER A 595 -42.29 -23.48 -34.26
C SER A 595 -41.14 -23.80 -33.32
N LYS A 596 -41.40 -24.56 -32.25
CA LYS A 596 -40.38 -25.11 -31.35
C LYS A 596 -39.93 -26.54 -31.73
N ALA A 597 -40.48 -27.11 -32.81
CA ALA A 597 -40.23 -28.49 -33.20
C ALA A 597 -38.82 -28.71 -33.80
N SER A 598 -38.27 -27.69 -34.48
CA SER A 598 -36.92 -27.73 -35.04
C SER A 598 -35.87 -27.29 -34.01
N PRO A 599 -34.62 -27.78 -34.07
CA PRO A 599 -33.52 -27.24 -33.29
C PRO A 599 -33.33 -25.74 -33.55
N VAL A 600 -32.82 -25.01 -32.55
CA VAL A 600 -32.40 -23.62 -32.77
C VAL A 600 -31.16 -23.65 -33.65
N GLN A 601 -31.23 -23.02 -34.82
CA GLN A 601 -30.07 -22.87 -35.71
C GLN A 601 -29.03 -21.97 -35.03
N PRO A 602 -27.72 -22.16 -35.31
CA PRO A 602 -26.69 -21.21 -34.88
C PRO A 602 -27.03 -19.80 -35.36
N ILE A 603 -26.58 -18.77 -34.60
CA ILE A 603 -26.75 -17.39 -35.04
C ILE A 603 -25.88 -17.17 -36.29
N VAL A 604 -26.53 -17.09 -37.44
CA VAL A 604 -25.89 -16.76 -38.72
C VAL A 604 -26.16 -15.28 -39.02
N TRP A 605 -25.10 -14.48 -39.01
CA TRP A 605 -25.17 -13.10 -39.46
C TRP A 605 -25.12 -13.09 -40.99
N LYS A 606 -26.29 -13.01 -41.62
CA LYS A 606 -26.56 -13.13 -43.06
C LYS A 606 -25.74 -12.24 -44.02
N GLN A 607 -24.90 -11.34 -43.53
CA GLN A 607 -24.21 -10.31 -44.33
C GLN A 607 -22.69 -10.37 -44.21
N VAL A 608 -22.16 -11.45 -43.60
CA VAL A 608 -20.76 -11.83 -43.76
C VAL A 608 -20.76 -12.93 -44.82
N ASP A 609 -20.52 -12.57 -46.08
CA ASP A 609 -20.40 -13.49 -47.25
C ASP A 609 -19.15 -14.40 -47.16
N ASP A 610 -18.64 -14.62 -45.95
CA ASP A 610 -17.45 -15.39 -45.66
C ASP A 610 -17.82 -16.56 -44.75
N ASP A 611 -18.03 -17.72 -45.36
CA ASP A 611 -18.28 -19.00 -44.67
C ASP A 611 -17.22 -19.27 -43.60
N SER A 612 -15.99 -18.75 -43.75
CA SER A 612 -14.90 -18.93 -42.80
C SER A 612 -15.17 -18.28 -41.44
N VAL A 613 -15.87 -17.12 -41.39
CA VAL A 613 -16.21 -16.45 -40.12
C VAL A 613 -17.23 -17.28 -39.33
N GLN A 614 -18.22 -17.84 -40.02
CA GLN A 614 -19.26 -18.65 -39.39
C GLN A 614 -18.71 -19.98 -38.85
N GLU A 615 -17.74 -20.56 -39.56
CA GLU A 615 -17.03 -21.74 -39.09
C GLU A 615 -16.19 -21.43 -37.86
N ARG A 616 -15.45 -20.32 -37.85
CA ARG A 616 -14.67 -19.89 -36.67
C ARG A 616 -15.54 -19.79 -35.41
N HIS A 617 -16.75 -19.24 -35.50
CA HIS A 617 -17.66 -19.13 -34.34
C HIS A 617 -18.03 -20.47 -33.68
N LYS A 618 -17.94 -21.59 -34.43
CA LYS A 618 -18.20 -22.93 -33.88
C LYS A 618 -17.08 -23.40 -32.94
N MET A 619 -15.90 -22.79 -32.95
CA MET A 619 -14.77 -23.19 -32.10
C MET A 619 -15.02 -22.95 -30.61
N TRP A 620 -15.84 -21.95 -30.25
CA TRP A 620 -16.29 -21.72 -28.87
C TRP A 620 -17.48 -22.59 -28.47
N THR A 621 -18.09 -23.30 -29.42
CA THR A 621 -19.33 -24.04 -29.20
C THR A 621 -19.02 -25.40 -28.57
N ALA A 622 -19.80 -25.76 -27.56
CA ALA A 622 -19.62 -27.03 -26.85
C ALA A 622 -19.82 -28.26 -27.79
N PRO A 623 -18.99 -29.31 -27.68
CA PRO A 623 -19.04 -30.48 -28.56
C PRO A 623 -20.42 -31.15 -28.63
N GLU A 624 -21.12 -31.26 -27.50
CA GLU A 624 -22.44 -31.89 -27.43
C GLU A 624 -23.52 -31.10 -28.18
N LEU A 625 -23.34 -29.78 -28.31
CA LEU A 625 -24.24 -28.92 -29.08
C LEU A 625 -23.96 -29.05 -30.58
N LEU A 626 -22.67 -29.15 -30.97
CA LEU A 626 -22.26 -29.39 -32.36
C LEU A 626 -22.65 -30.78 -32.86
N ARG A 627 -22.62 -31.81 -32.00
CA ARG A 627 -23.10 -33.17 -32.31
C ARG A 627 -24.61 -33.28 -32.44
N GLY A 628 -25.36 -32.26 -31.99
CA GLY A 628 -26.83 -32.29 -31.97
C GLY A 628 -27.43 -33.16 -30.85
N GLU A 629 -26.64 -33.53 -29.84
CA GLU A 629 -27.13 -34.27 -28.66
C GLU A 629 -28.06 -33.38 -27.80
N LEU A 630 -27.79 -32.08 -27.78
CA LEU A 630 -28.64 -31.06 -27.19
C LEU A 630 -29.42 -30.32 -28.29
N LYS A 631 -30.75 -30.25 -28.14
CA LYS A 631 -31.63 -29.49 -29.06
C LYS A 631 -31.52 -27.98 -28.89
N GLU A 632 -31.09 -27.53 -27.71
CA GLU A 632 -31.07 -26.13 -27.30
C GLU A 632 -29.84 -25.86 -26.41
N PRO A 633 -29.13 -24.73 -26.62
CA PRO A 633 -28.11 -24.25 -25.70
C PRO A 633 -28.63 -24.10 -24.27
N ASN A 634 -27.74 -24.32 -23.30
CA ASN A 634 -28.06 -24.22 -21.88
C ASN A 634 -26.93 -23.56 -21.09
N LYS A 635 -27.10 -23.45 -19.77
CA LYS A 635 -26.09 -22.81 -18.90
C LYS A 635 -24.72 -23.51 -18.95
N LYS A 636 -24.66 -24.82 -19.19
CA LYS A 636 -23.41 -25.59 -19.24
C LYS A 636 -22.68 -25.46 -20.57
N THR A 637 -23.41 -25.16 -21.66
CA THR A 637 -22.77 -24.83 -22.94
C THR A 637 -22.11 -23.46 -22.87
N ASP A 638 -22.74 -22.47 -22.22
CA ASP A 638 -22.12 -21.15 -21.97
C ASP A 638 -20.83 -21.25 -21.14
N VAL A 639 -20.78 -22.17 -20.16
CA VAL A 639 -19.60 -22.41 -19.32
C VAL A 639 -18.44 -22.99 -20.13
N TYR A 640 -18.73 -23.85 -21.11
CA TYR A 640 -17.70 -24.35 -22.03
C TYR A 640 -17.13 -23.21 -22.88
N SER A 641 -17.99 -22.40 -23.48
CA SER A 641 -17.56 -21.26 -24.30
C SER A 641 -16.70 -20.27 -23.50
N PHE A 642 -17.06 -20.02 -22.24
CA PHE A 642 -16.23 -19.23 -21.33
C PHE A 642 -14.84 -19.83 -21.12
N ALA A 643 -14.69 -21.15 -21.05
CA ALA A 643 -13.38 -21.78 -20.90
C ALA A 643 -12.46 -21.47 -22.08
N ILE A 644 -13.00 -21.48 -23.30
CA ILE A 644 -12.27 -21.13 -24.53
C ILE A 644 -11.84 -19.67 -24.49
N ILE A 645 -12.73 -18.75 -24.08
CA ILE A 645 -12.41 -17.32 -23.92
C ILE A 645 -11.29 -17.09 -22.90
N VAL A 646 -11.33 -17.79 -21.76
CA VAL A 646 -10.26 -17.67 -20.76
C VAL A 646 -8.94 -18.22 -21.30
N ALA A 647 -8.96 -19.30 -22.10
CA ALA A 647 -7.76 -19.78 -22.77
C ALA A 647 -7.19 -18.68 -23.70
N GLU A 648 -8.00 -18.10 -24.58
CA GLU A 648 -7.58 -17.02 -25.50
C GLU A 648 -6.96 -15.82 -24.76
N ILE A 649 -7.57 -15.36 -23.64
CA ILE A 649 -7.04 -14.23 -22.85
C ILE A 649 -5.63 -14.54 -22.33
N PHE A 650 -5.40 -15.76 -21.87
CA PHE A 650 -4.16 -16.12 -21.20
C PHE A 650 -3.05 -16.51 -22.17
N THR A 651 -3.39 -17.17 -23.29
CA THR A 651 -2.44 -17.52 -24.37
C THR A 651 -2.14 -16.34 -25.29
N ARG A 652 -3.07 -15.38 -25.40
CA ARG A 652 -3.08 -14.30 -26.39
C ARG A 652 -3.09 -14.77 -27.85
N GLU A 653 -3.75 -15.89 -28.09
CA GLU A 653 -3.80 -16.56 -29.38
C GLU A 653 -5.27 -16.77 -29.78
N ASP A 654 -5.50 -16.95 -31.08
CA ASP A 654 -6.83 -17.31 -31.59
C ASP A 654 -7.30 -18.65 -30.97
N PRO A 655 -8.62 -18.93 -30.96
CA PRO A 655 -9.13 -20.20 -30.44
C PRO A 655 -8.45 -21.37 -31.14
N TYR A 656 -7.75 -22.21 -30.37
CA TYR A 656 -6.98 -23.35 -30.88
C TYR A 656 -5.79 -22.97 -31.80
N GLY A 657 -5.35 -21.70 -31.85
CA GLY A 657 -4.28 -21.21 -32.73
C GLY A 657 -2.97 -21.99 -32.60
N ASN A 658 -2.53 -22.27 -31.38
CA ASN A 658 -1.28 -22.99 -31.10
C ASN A 658 -1.24 -24.46 -31.52
N LEU A 659 -2.38 -25.02 -31.93
CA LEU A 659 -2.50 -26.38 -32.48
C LEU A 659 -2.68 -26.37 -34.00
N GLY A 660 -2.87 -25.18 -34.59
CA GLY A 660 -3.54 -24.96 -35.85
C GLY A 660 -2.72 -24.35 -36.98
N ASP A 661 -1.40 -24.14 -36.81
CA ASP A 661 -0.54 -23.58 -37.89
C ASP A 661 -0.62 -24.39 -39.21
N ASN A 662 -1.15 -25.61 -39.19
CA ASN A 662 -1.33 -26.49 -40.36
C ASN A 662 -2.75 -27.10 -40.52
N MET A 663 -3.79 -26.64 -39.80
CA MET A 663 -5.16 -27.21 -39.89
C MET A 663 -6.19 -26.17 -40.30
N GLU A 664 -7.06 -26.52 -41.25
CA GLU A 664 -8.17 -25.65 -41.67
C GLU A 664 -9.27 -25.58 -40.57
N PRO A 665 -10.01 -24.46 -40.45
CA PRO A 665 -11.08 -24.29 -39.46
C PRO A 665 -12.07 -25.45 -39.39
N THR A 666 -12.44 -26.02 -40.54
CA THR A 666 -13.36 -27.16 -40.63
C THR A 666 -12.79 -28.43 -39.99
N GLU A 667 -11.48 -28.68 -40.10
CA GLU A 667 -10.80 -29.82 -39.49
C GLU A 667 -10.74 -29.70 -37.97
N ILE A 668 -10.48 -28.49 -37.48
CA ILE A 668 -10.52 -28.16 -36.05
C ILE A 668 -11.93 -28.44 -35.52
N ILE A 669 -12.97 -27.95 -36.18
CA ILE A 669 -14.37 -28.17 -35.77
C ILE A 669 -14.73 -29.65 -35.75
N ASN A 670 -14.35 -30.42 -36.78
CA ASN A 670 -14.58 -31.86 -36.81
C ASN A 670 -13.88 -32.59 -35.66
N SER A 671 -12.70 -32.13 -35.26
CA SER A 671 -11.95 -32.67 -34.11
C SER A 671 -12.58 -32.26 -32.78
N ILE A 672 -13.16 -31.06 -32.68
CA ILE A 672 -13.97 -30.63 -31.52
C ILE A 672 -15.24 -31.49 -31.41
N ILE A 673 -15.92 -31.77 -32.53
CA ILE A 673 -17.11 -32.64 -32.59
C ILE A 673 -16.79 -34.03 -32.06
N ARG A 674 -15.65 -34.60 -32.47
CA ARG A 674 -15.15 -35.89 -31.96
C ARG A 674 -14.63 -35.84 -30.53
N ASP A 675 -14.45 -34.63 -29.99
CA ASP A 675 -13.93 -34.37 -28.65
C ASP A 675 -12.45 -34.76 -28.49
N ASP A 676 -11.68 -34.73 -29.59
CA ASP A 676 -10.27 -35.19 -29.65
C ASP A 676 -9.27 -34.11 -29.18
N ILE A 677 -9.65 -32.84 -29.29
CA ILE A 677 -8.75 -31.69 -29.06
C ILE A 677 -9.29 -30.71 -28.02
N ARG A 678 -8.37 -29.97 -27.39
CA ARG A 678 -8.60 -28.80 -26.52
C ARG A 678 -7.51 -27.77 -26.79
N PRO A 679 -7.74 -26.47 -26.57
CA PRO A 679 -6.70 -25.44 -26.66
C PRO A 679 -5.46 -25.82 -25.84
N ASP A 680 -4.27 -25.64 -26.44
CA ASP A 680 -3.02 -25.88 -25.75
C ASP A 680 -2.74 -24.77 -24.73
N LEU A 681 -2.54 -25.15 -23.47
CA LEU A 681 -2.26 -24.26 -22.36
C LEU A 681 -0.78 -24.20 -21.99
N SER A 682 0.11 -24.82 -22.77
CA SER A 682 1.56 -24.89 -22.50
C SER A 682 2.22 -23.50 -22.43
N ALA A 683 1.70 -22.52 -23.17
CA ALA A 683 2.18 -21.14 -23.16
C ALA A 683 1.68 -20.33 -21.94
N VAL A 684 0.75 -20.86 -21.15
CA VAL A 684 0.17 -20.16 -19.99
C VAL A 684 1.13 -20.28 -18.80
N VAL A 685 1.82 -19.19 -18.48
CA VAL A 685 2.77 -19.11 -17.36
C VAL A 685 2.08 -19.21 -15.98
N CYS A 686 0.79 -18.85 -15.91
CA CYS A 686 0.04 -18.81 -14.65
C CYS A 686 -0.69 -20.14 -14.35
N ASP A 687 -0.02 -21.07 -13.66
CA ASP A 687 -0.58 -22.41 -13.34
C ASP A 687 -1.94 -22.38 -12.62
N ASN A 688 -2.23 -21.32 -11.88
CA ASN A 688 -3.46 -21.22 -11.09
C ASN A 688 -4.74 -21.06 -11.93
N VAL A 689 -4.66 -20.61 -13.18
CA VAL A 689 -5.83 -20.48 -14.06
C VAL A 689 -6.18 -21.79 -14.77
N ILE A 690 -5.21 -22.67 -14.97
CA ILE A 690 -5.38 -23.94 -15.70
C ILE A 690 -6.50 -24.81 -15.07
N PRO A 691 -6.59 -24.98 -13.74
CA PRO A 691 -7.72 -25.70 -13.10
C PRO A 691 -9.09 -25.07 -13.32
N VAL A 692 -9.15 -23.75 -13.55
CA VAL A 692 -10.41 -23.05 -13.84
C VAL A 692 -10.88 -23.41 -15.24
N ILE A 693 -10.00 -23.23 -16.24
CA ILE A 693 -10.25 -23.56 -17.65
C ILE A 693 -10.63 -25.04 -17.77
N THR A 694 -9.79 -25.92 -17.23
CA THR A 694 -9.98 -27.37 -17.35
C THR A 694 -11.26 -27.88 -16.69
N SER A 695 -11.67 -27.28 -15.56
CA SER A 695 -12.96 -27.64 -14.94
C SER A 695 -14.17 -27.14 -15.73
N ALA A 696 -14.04 -26.08 -16.52
CA ALA A 696 -15.12 -25.48 -17.28
C ALA A 696 -15.41 -26.19 -18.62
N TRP A 697 -14.42 -26.85 -19.24
CA TRP A 697 -14.60 -27.56 -20.51
C TRP A 697 -14.66 -29.10 -20.42
N GLN A 698 -15.10 -29.62 -19.26
CA GLN A 698 -15.23 -31.06 -19.03
C GLN A 698 -16.13 -31.72 -20.07
N LYS A 699 -15.77 -32.95 -20.47
CA LYS A 699 -16.50 -33.76 -21.48
C LYS A 699 -17.98 -33.89 -21.13
N HIS A 700 -18.26 -34.19 -19.87
CA HIS A 700 -19.60 -34.33 -19.31
C HIS A 700 -20.13 -32.95 -18.83
N PRO A 701 -21.20 -32.40 -19.44
CA PRO A 701 -21.70 -31.06 -19.12
C PRO A 701 -22.11 -30.86 -17.65
N GLU A 702 -22.59 -31.90 -16.99
CA GLU A 702 -22.96 -31.93 -15.57
C GLU A 702 -21.78 -31.63 -14.64
N ASN A 703 -20.57 -32.04 -15.03
CA ASN A 703 -19.35 -31.86 -14.26
C ASN A 703 -18.79 -30.44 -14.36
N ARG A 704 -19.25 -29.64 -15.33
CA ARG A 704 -18.84 -28.25 -15.48
C ARG A 704 -19.42 -27.42 -14.31
N PRO A 705 -18.65 -26.56 -13.64
CA PRO A 705 -19.13 -25.74 -12.53
C PRO A 705 -20.12 -24.66 -12.99
N THR A 706 -20.73 -23.94 -12.04
CA THR A 706 -21.48 -22.71 -12.33
C THR A 706 -20.53 -21.51 -12.40
N PHE A 707 -20.94 -20.43 -13.07
CA PHE A 707 -20.17 -19.18 -13.08
C PHE A 707 -19.89 -18.65 -11.67
N THR A 708 -20.83 -18.76 -10.72
CA THR A 708 -20.59 -18.39 -9.32
C THR A 708 -19.43 -19.17 -8.68
N THR A 709 -19.29 -20.45 -9.02
CA THR A 709 -18.18 -21.29 -8.54
C THR A 709 -16.88 -20.95 -9.25
N LEU A 710 -16.91 -20.67 -10.56
CA LEU A 710 -15.75 -20.21 -11.32
C LEU A 710 -15.21 -18.87 -10.81
N ILE A 711 -16.08 -17.90 -10.54
CA ILE A 711 -15.74 -16.61 -9.90
C ILE A 711 -15.01 -16.84 -8.57
N ARG A 712 -15.52 -17.74 -7.73
CA ARG A 712 -14.88 -18.05 -6.44
C ARG A 712 -13.49 -18.67 -6.62
N LYS A 713 -13.33 -19.59 -7.58
CA LYS A 713 -12.03 -20.19 -7.90
C LYS A 713 -11.06 -19.11 -8.41
N MET A 714 -11.45 -18.30 -9.40
CA MET A 714 -10.60 -17.24 -9.96
C MET A 714 -10.20 -16.19 -8.92
N LYS A 715 -11.12 -15.76 -8.04
CA LYS A 715 -10.80 -14.84 -6.94
C LYS A 715 -9.80 -15.42 -5.93
N LYS A 716 -9.81 -16.74 -5.71
CA LYS A 716 -8.84 -17.42 -4.85
C LYS A 716 -7.45 -17.49 -5.52
N CYS A 717 -7.42 -17.63 -6.83
CA CYS A 717 -6.19 -17.68 -7.63
C CYS A 717 -5.52 -16.29 -7.76
N ASN A 718 -6.29 -15.20 -7.74
CA ASN A 718 -5.75 -13.83 -7.74
C ASN A 718 -5.50 -13.34 -6.30
N THR A 719 -4.30 -13.59 -5.77
CA THR A 719 -3.90 -13.22 -4.40
C THR A 719 -3.65 -11.74 -4.19
N THR A 720 -3.51 -10.97 -5.26
CA THR A 720 -3.00 -9.58 -5.21
C THR A 720 -4.08 -8.51 -5.15
N HIS A 721 -5.34 -8.81 -5.47
CA HIS A 721 -6.50 -7.90 -5.36
C HIS A 721 -6.22 -6.42 -5.70
N LYS A 722 -5.34 -6.14 -6.68
CA LYS A 722 -5.05 -4.76 -7.09
C LYS A 722 -6.18 -4.29 -8.03
N PRO A 723 -6.83 -3.15 -7.76
CA PRO A 723 -7.76 -2.53 -8.69
C PRO A 723 -7.12 -2.38 -10.08
N VAL A 724 -7.89 -2.63 -11.14
CA VAL A 724 -7.44 -2.56 -12.54
C VAL A 724 -6.69 -1.25 -12.85
N ILE A 725 -7.20 -0.15 -12.31
CA ILE A 725 -6.62 1.19 -12.49
C ILE A 725 -5.23 1.28 -11.87
N GLU A 726 -4.96 0.59 -10.76
CA GLU A 726 -3.65 0.60 -10.10
C GLU A 726 -2.61 -0.25 -10.85
N SER A 727 -3.03 -1.37 -11.48
CA SER A 727 -2.17 -2.14 -12.41
C SER A 727 -1.81 -1.31 -13.64
N LEU A 728 -2.81 -0.65 -14.23
CA LEU A 728 -2.61 0.22 -15.39
C LEU A 728 -1.77 1.45 -15.05
N LEU A 729 -1.98 2.07 -13.89
CA LEU A 729 -1.16 3.17 -13.38
C LEU A 729 0.26 2.73 -13.11
N ALA A 730 0.49 1.59 -12.45
CA ALA A 730 1.84 1.07 -12.21
C ALA A 730 2.58 0.76 -13.52
N THR A 731 1.85 0.30 -14.54
CA THR A 731 2.42 0.07 -15.88
C THR A 731 2.78 1.39 -16.55
N VAL A 732 1.89 2.39 -16.50
CA VAL A 732 2.14 3.75 -17.04
C VAL A 732 3.27 4.47 -16.28
N GLU A 733 3.34 4.33 -14.96
CA GLU A 733 4.43 4.82 -14.12
C GLU A 733 5.76 4.15 -14.47
N GLY A 734 5.74 2.84 -14.74
CA GLY A 734 6.91 2.11 -15.25
C GLY A 734 7.40 2.66 -16.60
N TYR A 735 6.48 2.96 -17.52
CA TYR A 735 6.82 3.62 -18.78
C TYR A 735 7.35 5.05 -18.57
N ALA A 736 6.76 5.81 -17.65
CA ALA A 736 7.22 7.16 -17.31
C ALA A 736 8.63 7.16 -16.72
N ASN A 737 8.94 6.22 -15.82
CA ASN A 737 10.27 6.09 -15.22
C ASN A 737 11.34 5.72 -16.26
N ASN A 738 11.02 4.79 -17.18
CA ASN A 738 11.94 4.45 -18.26
C ASN A 738 12.16 5.63 -19.23
N LEU A 739 11.13 6.46 -19.46
CA LEU A 739 11.25 7.70 -20.23
C LEU A 739 12.09 8.75 -19.51
N GLU A 740 11.94 8.90 -18.20
CA GLU A 740 12.77 9.81 -17.38
C GLU A 740 14.25 9.40 -17.42
N GLU A 741 14.55 8.10 -17.33
CA GLU A 741 15.91 7.58 -17.45
C GLU A 741 16.52 7.92 -18.83
N LEU A 742 15.75 7.71 -19.90
CA LEU A 742 16.17 8.04 -21.26
C LEU A 742 16.36 9.54 -21.48
N VAL A 743 15.49 10.39 -20.91
CA VAL A 743 15.62 11.85 -20.95
C VAL A 743 16.85 12.30 -20.17
N HIS A 744 17.15 11.67 -19.03
CA HIS A 744 18.32 11.98 -18.23
C HIS A 744 19.62 11.68 -19.00
N GLU A 745 19.70 10.54 -19.68
CA GLU A 745 20.85 10.20 -20.54
C GLU A 745 21.06 11.23 -21.66
N ARG A 746 20.01 11.58 -22.40
CA ARG A 746 20.12 12.57 -23.49
C ARG A 746 20.48 13.97 -23.01
N THR A 747 20.00 14.36 -21.83
CA THR A 747 20.36 15.65 -21.22
C THR A 747 21.83 15.69 -20.83
N LYS A 748 22.38 14.57 -20.35
CA LYS A 748 23.80 14.43 -20.02
C LYS A 748 24.69 14.51 -21.27
N GLU A 749 24.29 13.87 -22.36
CA GLU A 749 24.99 13.99 -23.65
C GLU A 749 25.01 15.44 -24.14
N LEU A 750 23.87 16.12 -24.10
CA LEU A 750 23.75 17.52 -24.53
C LEU A 750 24.64 18.46 -23.70
N ALA A 751 24.72 18.24 -22.38
CA ALA A 751 25.58 19.03 -21.49
C ALA A 751 27.06 18.87 -21.85
N SER A 752 27.51 17.65 -22.16
CA SER A 752 28.90 17.38 -22.56
C SER A 752 29.27 18.03 -23.89
N VAL A 753 28.34 18.06 -24.85
CA VAL A 753 28.54 18.75 -26.14
C VAL A 753 28.62 20.27 -25.94
N ASN A 754 27.78 20.83 -25.07
CA ASN A 754 27.78 22.26 -24.82
C ASN A 754 29.07 22.76 -24.15
N GLU A 755 29.63 21.98 -23.20
CA GLU A 755 30.92 22.30 -22.57
C GLU A 755 32.08 22.31 -23.58
N SER A 756 32.06 21.36 -24.53
CA SER A 756 33.06 21.30 -25.60
C SER A 756 32.97 22.51 -26.54
N LEU A 757 31.76 23.00 -26.81
CA LEU A 757 31.52 24.20 -27.61
C LEU A 757 32.03 25.47 -26.92
N GLU A 758 31.78 25.62 -25.61
CA GLU A 758 32.26 26.77 -24.83
C GLU A 758 33.79 26.85 -24.80
N ASN A 759 34.47 25.72 -24.63
CA ASN A 759 35.95 25.68 -24.65
C ASN A 759 36.53 26.13 -25.99
N LEU A 760 35.91 25.73 -27.12
CA LEU A 760 36.34 26.16 -28.45
C LEU A 760 36.16 27.68 -28.64
N LEU A 761 35.10 28.26 -28.10
CA LEU A 761 34.83 29.70 -28.20
C LEU A 761 35.95 30.54 -27.54
N TYR A 762 36.48 30.08 -26.40
CA TYR A 762 37.57 30.76 -25.69
C TYR A 762 38.94 30.61 -26.37
N GLN A 763 39.12 29.64 -27.26
CA GLN A 763 40.37 29.46 -28.02
C GLN A 763 40.47 30.41 -29.22
N ILE A 764 39.34 30.83 -29.79
CA ILE A 764 39.31 31.61 -31.05
C ILE A 764 39.16 33.11 -30.77
N LEU A 765 38.53 33.48 -29.65
CA LEU A 765 38.22 34.87 -29.32
C LEU A 765 38.86 35.29 -27.98
N PRO A 766 39.23 36.57 -27.81
CA PRO A 766 39.68 37.06 -26.51
C PRO A 766 38.65 36.76 -25.42
N SER A 767 39.10 36.38 -24.22
CA SER A 767 38.21 35.91 -23.16
C SER A 767 37.15 36.94 -22.74
N SER A 768 37.41 38.24 -22.91
CA SER A 768 36.44 39.32 -22.66
C SER A 768 35.31 39.34 -23.69
N VAL A 769 35.61 39.01 -24.95
CA VAL A 769 34.66 38.96 -26.08
C VAL A 769 33.88 37.64 -26.05
N ALA A 770 34.58 36.52 -25.88
CA ALA A 770 33.97 35.18 -25.78
C ALA A 770 32.92 35.11 -24.65
N ARG A 771 33.20 35.73 -23.50
CA ARG A 771 32.28 35.78 -22.35
C ARG A 771 31.02 36.62 -22.60
N ARG A 772 31.11 37.65 -23.45
CA ARG A 772 29.94 38.47 -23.82
C ARG A 772 29.08 37.72 -24.83
N LEU A 773 29.70 37.08 -25.81
CA LEU A 773 29.01 36.28 -26.82
C LEU A 773 28.35 35.02 -26.22
N SER A 774 28.99 34.34 -25.27
CA SER A 774 28.37 33.19 -24.57
C SER A 774 27.12 33.58 -23.78
N LYS A 775 27.01 34.86 -23.39
CA LYS A 775 25.83 35.44 -22.74
C LYS A 775 24.81 36.02 -23.73
N GLY A 776 25.00 35.81 -25.03
CA GLY A 776 24.14 36.33 -26.10
C GLY A 776 24.19 37.86 -26.25
N GLN A 777 25.21 38.53 -25.71
CA GLN A 777 25.35 39.98 -25.78
C GLN A 777 26.07 40.39 -27.06
N ALA A 778 25.55 41.41 -27.75
CA ALA A 778 26.25 42.05 -28.87
C ALA A 778 27.58 42.68 -28.40
N VAL A 779 28.61 42.55 -29.24
CA VAL A 779 29.95 43.12 -29.02
C VAL A 779 30.13 44.27 -30.00
N GLU A 780 30.05 45.50 -29.48
CA GLU A 780 30.23 46.72 -30.26
C GLU A 780 31.72 47.04 -30.51
N PRO A 781 32.11 47.60 -31.67
CA PRO A 781 33.47 48.06 -31.93
C PRO A 781 33.92 49.15 -30.94
N GLU A 782 35.11 49.00 -30.35
CA GLU A 782 35.67 49.96 -29.39
C GLU A 782 36.90 50.69 -29.96
N HIS A 783 37.00 52.00 -29.71
CA HIS A 783 38.15 52.82 -30.12
C HIS A 783 39.20 52.91 -29.02
N PHE A 784 40.44 52.48 -29.28
CA PHE A 784 41.56 52.55 -28.34
C PHE A 784 42.42 53.80 -28.58
N SER A 785 42.70 54.57 -27.50
CA SER A 785 43.38 55.88 -27.60
C SER A 785 44.89 55.76 -27.76
N SER A 786 45.48 54.67 -27.26
CA SER A 786 46.89 54.36 -27.41
C SER A 786 47.09 52.85 -27.37
N ALA A 787 47.93 52.33 -28.26
CA ALA A 787 48.32 50.93 -28.33
C ALA A 787 49.68 50.84 -29.05
N THR A 788 50.47 49.82 -28.75
CA THR A 788 51.73 49.55 -29.47
C THR A 788 51.65 48.19 -30.14
N ILE A 789 51.92 48.18 -31.44
CA ILE A 789 51.91 46.98 -32.27
C ILE A 789 53.34 46.56 -32.54
N PHE A 790 53.61 45.27 -32.36
CA PHE A 790 54.86 44.63 -32.72
C PHE A 790 54.68 43.75 -33.94
N PHE A 791 55.66 43.85 -34.84
CA PHE A 791 55.81 42.96 -35.97
C PHE A 791 57.18 42.32 -35.87
N SER A 792 57.26 41.01 -36.05
CA SER A 792 58.52 40.36 -36.39
C SER A 792 58.40 39.57 -37.68
N ASP A 793 59.56 39.36 -38.31
CA ASP A 793 59.70 38.62 -39.56
C ASP A 793 60.97 37.76 -39.52
N ILE A 794 60.94 36.59 -40.16
CA ILE A 794 62.08 35.67 -40.22
C ILE A 794 62.93 35.99 -41.44
N VAL A 795 64.20 36.34 -41.23
CA VAL A 795 65.09 36.77 -42.31
C VAL A 795 65.40 35.59 -43.23
N GLY A 796 65.07 35.74 -44.52
CA GLY A 796 65.34 34.73 -45.55
C GLY A 796 64.42 33.50 -45.49
N PHE A 797 63.24 33.63 -44.88
CA PHE A 797 62.27 32.54 -44.74
C PHE A 797 61.87 31.89 -46.06
N THR A 798 61.64 32.64 -47.13
CA THR A 798 61.29 32.07 -48.44
C THR A 798 62.36 31.09 -48.94
N SER A 799 63.65 31.41 -48.76
CA SER A 799 64.76 30.53 -49.10
C SER A 799 64.88 29.33 -48.15
N LEU A 800 64.46 29.48 -46.90
CA LEU A 800 64.41 28.40 -45.91
C LEU A 800 63.30 27.40 -46.25
N CYS A 801 62.12 27.89 -46.62
CA CYS A 801 60.98 27.10 -47.07
C CYS A 801 61.27 26.39 -48.39
N ALA A 802 61.95 27.03 -49.34
CA ALA A 802 62.35 26.40 -50.59
C ALA A 802 63.32 25.22 -50.39
N ALA A 803 64.08 25.22 -49.29
CA ALA A 803 65.04 24.16 -48.95
C ALA A 803 64.48 23.12 -47.96
N SER A 804 63.23 23.26 -47.49
CA SER A 804 62.61 22.40 -46.46
C SER A 804 61.33 21.77 -46.98
N THR A 805 60.94 20.61 -46.46
CA THR A 805 59.62 20.03 -46.78
C THR A 805 58.51 20.78 -46.02
N PRO A 806 57.25 20.75 -46.51
CA PRO A 806 56.15 21.46 -45.86
C PRO A 806 55.97 21.09 -44.38
N ILE A 807 56.12 19.81 -44.01
CA ILE A 807 55.99 19.36 -42.62
C ILE A 807 57.12 19.88 -41.73
N GLU A 808 58.35 19.99 -42.26
CA GLU A 808 59.49 20.55 -41.54
C GLU A 808 59.32 22.05 -41.30
N VAL A 809 58.75 22.79 -42.26
CA VAL A 809 58.42 24.22 -42.09
C VAL A 809 57.35 24.39 -41.01
N VAL A 810 56.28 23.57 -41.03
CA VAL A 810 55.23 23.63 -40.01
C VAL A 810 55.79 23.32 -38.63
N ASN A 811 56.60 22.29 -38.48
CA ASN A 811 57.21 21.94 -37.20
C ASN A 811 58.16 23.03 -36.70
N LEU A 812 58.95 23.62 -37.60
CA LEU A 812 59.81 24.75 -37.29
C LEU A 812 59.02 25.95 -36.74
N LEU A 813 57.97 26.37 -37.46
CA LEU A 813 57.12 27.48 -37.05
C LEU A 813 56.40 27.17 -35.75
N ASN A 814 55.88 25.96 -35.59
CA ASN A 814 55.20 25.54 -34.37
C ASN A 814 56.15 25.56 -33.16
N ASP A 815 57.37 25.02 -33.30
CA ASP A 815 58.37 25.04 -32.22
C ASP A 815 58.76 26.47 -31.84
N LEU A 816 59.00 27.33 -32.83
CA LEU A 816 59.38 28.73 -32.60
C LEU A 816 58.24 29.51 -31.95
N TYR A 817 57.03 29.43 -32.50
CA TYR A 817 55.88 30.20 -32.02
C TYR A 817 55.34 29.67 -30.71
N THR A 818 55.47 28.38 -30.40
CA THR A 818 55.16 27.86 -29.05
C THR A 818 56.04 28.54 -28.00
N MET A 819 57.33 28.78 -28.30
CA MET A 819 58.19 29.51 -27.39
C MET A 819 57.83 30.99 -27.31
N PHE A 820 57.46 31.63 -28.41
CA PHE A 820 56.98 33.01 -28.38
C PHE A 820 55.68 33.16 -27.58
N ASP A 821 54.73 32.25 -27.77
CA ASP A 821 53.46 32.19 -27.04
C ASP A 821 53.72 32.12 -25.53
N SER A 822 54.70 31.32 -25.09
CA SER A 822 55.05 31.22 -23.66
C SER A 822 55.56 32.54 -23.04
N VAL A 823 56.23 33.38 -23.83
CA VAL A 823 56.68 34.70 -23.37
C VAL A 823 55.51 35.68 -23.34
N ILE A 824 54.63 35.62 -24.35
CA ILE A 824 53.42 36.44 -24.41
C ILE A 824 52.53 36.17 -23.21
N ASP A 825 52.36 34.92 -22.78
CA ASP A 825 51.56 34.60 -21.59
C ASP A 825 52.08 35.28 -20.31
N SER A 826 53.39 35.60 -20.26
CA SER A 826 54.02 36.25 -19.11
C SER A 826 53.97 37.79 -19.16
N LEU A 827 53.61 38.36 -20.30
CA LEU A 827 53.53 39.80 -20.53
C LEU A 827 52.10 40.22 -20.88
N ASP A 828 51.73 41.47 -20.62
CA ASP A 828 50.39 41.97 -21.01
C ASP A 828 50.38 42.34 -22.51
N VAL A 829 50.44 41.31 -23.35
CA VAL A 829 50.49 41.39 -24.81
C VAL A 829 49.46 40.39 -25.38
N TYR A 830 48.67 40.84 -26.34
CA TYR A 830 47.70 40.01 -27.05
C TYR A 830 48.26 39.60 -28.42
N LYS A 831 48.25 38.28 -28.69
CA LYS A 831 48.54 37.73 -30.02
C LYS A 831 47.35 38.00 -30.93
N VAL A 832 47.59 38.69 -32.05
CA VAL A 832 46.53 39.04 -33.01
C VAL A 832 46.41 37.93 -34.04
N GLU A 833 47.43 37.79 -34.89
CA GLU A 833 47.51 36.77 -35.93
C GLU A 833 48.98 36.44 -36.23
N THR A 834 49.20 35.29 -36.86
CA THR A 834 50.49 34.92 -37.46
C THR A 834 50.27 34.67 -38.94
N ILE A 835 51.01 35.36 -39.81
CA ILE A 835 50.88 35.22 -41.26
C ILE A 835 52.23 34.75 -41.80
N GLY A 836 52.32 33.44 -42.08
CA GLY A 836 53.55 32.84 -42.62
C GLY A 836 54.71 32.89 -41.63
N ASP A 837 55.76 33.64 -41.98
CA ASP A 837 56.94 33.98 -41.17
C ASP A 837 56.73 35.13 -40.21
N SER A 838 55.68 35.92 -40.42
CA SER A 838 55.45 37.13 -39.65
C SER A 838 54.61 36.87 -38.40
N TYR A 839 55.09 37.39 -37.28
CA TYR A 839 54.42 37.30 -35.98
C TYR A 839 53.91 38.67 -35.55
N MET A 840 52.60 38.80 -35.31
CA MET A 840 51.96 40.07 -34.95
C MET A 840 51.31 39.99 -33.56
N CYS A 841 51.69 40.93 -32.70
CA CYS A 841 51.10 41.08 -31.38
C CYS A 841 50.95 42.55 -31.01
N ILE A 842 50.04 42.82 -30.07
CA ILE A 842 49.66 44.18 -29.67
C ILE A 842 49.58 44.26 -28.15
N SER A 843 50.03 45.38 -27.58
CA SER A 843 49.79 45.70 -26.18
C SER A 843 48.92 46.95 -26.06
N GLY A 844 48.07 47.00 -25.02
CA GLY A 844 47.04 48.02 -24.83
C GLY A 844 45.67 47.68 -25.43
N VAL A 845 45.53 46.50 -26.05
CA VAL A 845 44.29 45.93 -26.63
C VAL A 845 44.27 44.42 -26.34
N PRO A 846 43.12 43.80 -26.02
CA PRO A 846 41.80 44.40 -25.82
C PRO A 846 41.64 45.11 -24.47
N ILE A 847 42.60 44.96 -23.56
CA ILE A 847 42.60 45.59 -22.24
C ILE A 847 43.57 46.79 -22.28
N ARG A 848 43.10 47.96 -21.86
CA ARG A 848 43.93 49.18 -21.79
C ARG A 848 44.89 49.10 -20.62
N ASN A 849 46.18 49.35 -20.86
CA ASN A 849 47.23 49.27 -19.84
C ASN A 849 48.03 50.57 -19.66
N GLY A 850 47.44 51.71 -20.05
CA GLY A 850 48.07 53.04 -19.91
C GLY A 850 49.28 53.17 -20.82
N GLU A 851 50.36 53.81 -20.34
CA GLU A 851 51.60 54.01 -21.11
C GLU A 851 52.50 52.76 -21.15
N ASN A 852 52.12 51.68 -20.45
CA ASN A 852 52.93 50.47 -20.33
C ASN A 852 52.94 49.63 -21.63
N HIS A 853 52.03 49.88 -22.57
CA HIS A 853 52.00 49.15 -23.84
C HIS A 853 53.34 49.20 -24.60
N ALA A 854 54.05 50.32 -24.55
CA ALA A 854 55.31 50.49 -25.26
C ALA A 854 56.45 49.75 -24.57
N ALA A 855 56.47 49.76 -23.22
CA ALA A 855 57.45 49.04 -22.42
C ALA A 855 57.30 47.52 -22.59
N ASN A 856 56.07 47.01 -22.50
CA ASN A 856 55.78 45.57 -22.66
C ASN A 856 56.20 45.06 -24.04
N ILE A 857 55.98 45.83 -25.11
CA ILE A 857 56.42 45.46 -26.45
C ILE A 857 57.95 45.54 -26.60
N ALA A 858 58.62 46.51 -25.97
CA ALA A 858 60.07 46.61 -25.98
C ALA A 858 60.72 45.41 -25.26
N ASP A 859 60.20 45.03 -24.10
CA ASP A 859 60.65 43.87 -23.35
C ASP A 859 60.41 42.56 -24.12
N LEU A 860 59.22 42.42 -24.73
CA LEU A 860 58.90 41.29 -25.60
C LEU A 860 59.89 41.17 -26.76
N ALA A 861 60.20 42.27 -27.44
CA ALA A 861 61.15 42.28 -28.56
C ALA A 861 62.55 41.81 -28.13
N LEU A 862 63.01 42.24 -26.95
CA LEU A 862 64.30 41.81 -26.41
C LEU A 862 64.32 40.32 -26.05
N GLU A 863 63.26 39.80 -25.44
CA GLU A 863 63.15 38.37 -25.11
C GLU A 863 63.04 37.51 -26.37
N PHE A 864 62.28 37.92 -27.38
CA PHE A 864 62.21 37.19 -28.65
C PHE A 864 63.58 37.10 -29.33
N MET A 865 64.37 38.18 -29.31
CA MET A 865 65.72 38.17 -29.87
C MET A 865 66.65 37.20 -29.13
N LYS A 866 66.53 37.07 -27.80
CA LYS A 866 67.30 36.08 -27.01
C LYS A 866 66.89 34.65 -27.36
N ILE A 867 65.59 34.41 -27.48
CA ILE A 867 65.06 33.09 -27.85
C ILE A 867 65.58 32.68 -29.22
N VAL A 868 65.52 33.56 -30.22
CA VAL A 868 65.98 33.28 -31.57
C VAL A 868 67.47 32.96 -31.62
N ASP A 869 68.33 33.65 -30.86
CA ASP A 869 69.78 33.36 -30.84
C ASP A 869 70.10 31.98 -30.24
N SER A 870 69.28 31.51 -29.30
CA SER A 870 69.40 30.16 -28.71
C SER A 870 68.65 29.06 -29.48
N PHE A 871 67.82 29.44 -30.47
CA PHE A 871 66.97 28.50 -31.19
C PHE A 871 67.72 27.77 -32.30
N THR A 872 67.64 26.44 -32.29
CA THR A 872 68.25 25.58 -33.31
C THR A 872 67.19 24.93 -34.19
N ILE A 873 67.32 25.08 -35.52
CA ILE A 873 66.43 24.46 -36.50
C ILE A 873 66.71 22.95 -36.54
N ARG A 874 65.73 22.12 -36.15
CA ARG A 874 65.93 20.66 -36.00
C ARG A 874 66.45 19.96 -37.26
N HIS A 875 65.91 20.32 -38.43
CA HIS A 875 66.30 19.71 -39.71
C HIS A 875 67.50 20.40 -40.39
N MET A 876 67.95 21.55 -39.88
CA MET A 876 69.13 22.28 -40.37
C MET A 876 69.96 22.87 -39.21
N PRO A 877 70.56 22.03 -38.36
CA PRO A 877 71.15 22.46 -37.08
C PRO A 877 72.36 23.39 -37.23
N ASN A 878 73.02 23.40 -38.40
CA ASN A 878 74.18 24.25 -38.67
C ASN A 878 73.80 25.65 -39.18
N ARG A 879 72.51 25.92 -39.43
CA ARG A 879 72.02 27.22 -39.89
C ARG A 879 71.39 27.95 -38.72
N LYS A 880 71.89 29.14 -38.41
CA LYS A 880 71.28 30.01 -37.39
C LYS A 880 70.01 30.67 -37.96
N LEU A 881 68.97 30.74 -37.13
CA LEU A 881 67.76 31.49 -37.44
C LEU A 881 68.01 32.97 -37.12
N GLU A 882 67.62 33.86 -38.03
CA GLU A 882 67.69 35.29 -37.81
C GLU A 882 66.28 35.87 -37.87
N MET A 883 65.96 36.75 -36.92
CA MET A 883 64.67 37.43 -36.85
C MET A 883 64.89 38.93 -36.93
N ARG A 884 63.98 39.60 -37.65
CA ARG A 884 63.83 41.04 -37.65
C ARG A 884 62.73 41.42 -36.68
N ALA A 885 63.06 42.21 -35.67
CA ALA A 885 62.10 42.82 -34.75
C ALA A 885 61.77 44.24 -35.22
N GLY A 886 60.50 44.49 -35.52
CA GLY A 886 60.02 45.72 -36.15
C GLY A 886 59.85 45.57 -37.67
N LYS A 887 59.04 46.46 -38.25
CA LYS A 887 58.85 46.54 -39.70
C LYS A 887 60.01 47.34 -40.31
N PRO A 888 60.58 46.95 -41.47
CA PRO A 888 61.48 47.83 -42.21
C PRO A 888 60.76 49.11 -42.68
#